data_AF-A0A414YCI9-F1
#
_entry.id   AF-A0A414YCI9-F1
#
_cell.length_a   1.000
_cell.length_b   1.000
_cell.length_c   1.000
_cell.angle_alpha   90.00
_cell.angle_beta   90.00
_cell.angle_gamma   90.00
#
_symmetry.space_group_name_H-M   'P 1'
#
loop_
_entity.id
_entity.type
_entity.pdbx_description
1 polymer ?
#
loop_
_entity_poly.entity_id
_entity_poly.type
_entity_poly.pdbx_seq_one_letter_code
_entity_poly.pdbx_strand_id
1 'polypeptide(L)'
;MQKKWTKETVFEESKKYSSRSEFKKKKSGAFRIAYMNGWLDEMIWLVRPTAKPIKWTKEAVFEESRKYFIVTEFMNNAVTAYTIAKNNNWLTEMDWLAPSKRKPSGYWKIKENVINESKNYKSVTEFQRKNSRAFDSAKLNGWLDEMDWLAKTNRKPVGYWKEKNNVFEESKKYNNRSDFCEGCYLAYITAKNNGWLNEMTWLKKTRNSPKGYWEDKEKVFKEARKYKYKSEFRHKAPSAYKSALLHHWLGEMEFETKVSKGDPRGPIHIIYVYIDEVNKYAYVGATNDMKRRDWEHKNQKNDPVYKYFYGKSLKIPAYKILLDGLTIVERQREERVQSLYYRDVLHYTLINNINLTGENVGSVGSLIKKWTKKAVLCEAEKYKTPTEFFTKSAGAYDAAIKYKMMNNETFPWFYSKRMPPRWWSVKEHVFEESKNYKSWNEFFLKSPAAHFSARKHKWEDEMTWLLRDQVPQGYWQNEENVIEESKKYSTRTDFFKGCHAAYDYAAKNNLWEKMPWIKTKVKEHGYWTKERVFEEGGKYSTKMEFKRGAPTAYSLATKNNWINEMEWAASDAKPQGFWQNKQNVIAESHKYSSRSEFRWGTPSAYRSAIDNGWIDEMKWLKRPQNYNLKWTRENVFIESHKYDSRGAFKKGCPSAYRVANVNGWMVEMIWLNIKNKK
;
A
#
# COMPACT_ATOMS: atom_id res chain seq x y z
N MET A 1 35.64 -8.15 27.79
CA MET A 1 35.50 -8.65 29.17
C MET A 1 34.36 -7.88 29.86
N GLN A 2 33.24 -8.54 30.19
CA GLN A 2 32.17 -7.91 30.99
C GLN A 2 32.60 -7.92 32.46
N LYS A 3 32.72 -6.74 33.09
CA LYS A 3 32.94 -6.63 34.54
C LYS A 3 31.82 -7.38 35.27
N LYS A 4 32.18 -8.40 36.05
CA LYS A 4 31.25 -9.06 36.98
C LYS A 4 30.84 -8.04 38.04
N TRP A 5 29.54 -7.90 38.26
CA TRP A 5 29.00 -7.09 39.35
C TRP A 5 29.09 -7.89 40.66
N THR A 6 29.83 -7.35 41.62
CA THR A 6 29.89 -7.84 43.01
C THR A 6 28.93 -7.03 43.89
N LYS A 7 28.65 -7.47 45.12
CA LYS A 7 27.76 -6.74 46.04
C LYS A 7 28.28 -5.31 46.28
N GLU A 8 29.57 -5.17 46.50
CA GLU A 8 30.25 -3.91 46.81
C GLU A 8 30.13 -2.92 45.64
N THR A 9 30.45 -3.37 44.42
CA THR A 9 30.36 -2.53 43.22
C THR A 9 28.93 -2.10 42.89
N VAL A 10 27.93 -2.95 43.19
CA VAL A 10 26.51 -2.63 43.03
C VAL A 10 26.05 -1.61 44.08
N PHE A 11 26.53 -1.70 45.33
CA PHE A 11 26.24 -0.72 46.38
C PHE A 11 26.84 0.64 46.07
N GLU A 12 28.12 0.71 45.68
CA GLU A 12 28.77 1.96 45.26
C GLU A 12 28.04 2.63 44.08
N GLU A 13 27.68 1.85 43.07
CA GLU A 13 26.96 2.38 41.90
C GLU A 13 25.54 2.85 42.29
N SER A 14 24.86 2.15 43.21
CA SER A 14 23.51 2.51 43.64
C SER A 14 23.44 3.81 44.44
N LYS A 15 24.52 4.22 45.12
CA LYS A 15 24.61 5.52 45.84
C LYS A 15 24.54 6.73 44.91
N LYS A 16 24.74 6.55 43.60
CA LYS A 16 24.64 7.61 42.59
C LYS A 16 23.19 7.97 42.22
N TYR A 17 22.20 7.27 42.77
CA TYR A 17 20.79 7.45 42.45
C TYR A 17 19.97 7.68 43.72
N SER A 18 18.90 8.48 43.60
CA SER A 18 18.02 8.83 44.71
C SER A 18 16.75 7.96 44.79
N SER A 19 16.43 7.19 43.75
CA SER A 19 15.25 6.33 43.73
C SER A 19 15.50 4.97 43.06
N ARG A 20 14.76 3.94 43.51
CA ARG A 20 14.84 2.59 42.90
C ARG A 20 14.48 2.61 41.41
N SER A 21 13.57 3.50 41.01
CA SER A 21 13.17 3.66 39.61
C SER A 21 14.26 4.31 38.75
N GLU A 22 14.99 5.28 39.29
CA GLU A 22 16.11 5.89 38.58
C GLU A 22 17.30 4.93 38.46
N PHE A 23 17.60 4.19 39.53
CA PHE A 23 18.63 3.14 39.51
C PHE A 23 18.32 2.06 38.46
N LYS A 24 17.07 1.60 38.39
CA LYS A 24 16.61 0.64 37.36
C LYS A 24 16.76 1.17 35.93
N LYS A 25 16.47 2.45 35.69
CA LYS A 25 16.53 3.06 34.35
C LYS A 25 17.97 3.31 33.90
N LYS A 26 18.81 3.88 34.75
CA LYS A 26 20.18 4.29 34.38
C LYS A 26 21.17 3.10 34.41
N LYS A 27 20.98 2.14 35.32
CA LYS A 27 21.87 0.96 35.47
C LYS A 27 21.06 -0.31 35.73
N SER A 28 20.29 -0.73 34.72
CA SER A 28 19.41 -1.91 34.76
C SER A 28 20.14 -3.22 35.11
N GLY A 29 21.40 -3.38 34.69
CA GLY A 29 22.22 -4.56 34.99
C GLY A 29 22.54 -4.71 36.49
N ALA A 30 23.04 -3.64 37.12
CA ALA A 30 23.31 -3.61 38.56
C ALA A 30 22.02 -3.73 39.38
N PHE A 31 20.95 -3.04 38.96
CA PHE A 31 19.63 -3.15 39.59
C PHE A 31 19.08 -4.58 39.57
N ARG A 32 19.21 -5.29 38.44
CA ARG A 32 18.73 -6.67 38.32
C ARG A 32 19.45 -7.62 39.26
N ILE A 33 20.76 -7.44 39.43
CA ILE A 33 21.57 -8.27 40.34
C ILE A 33 21.21 -7.95 41.80
N ALA A 34 21.04 -6.67 42.15
CA ALA A 34 20.54 -6.29 43.47
C ALA A 34 19.13 -6.86 43.75
N TYR A 35 18.25 -6.90 42.74
CA TYR A 35 16.92 -7.49 42.87
C TYR A 35 16.95 -9.00 43.06
N MET A 36 17.72 -9.72 42.23
CA MET A 36 17.80 -11.18 42.29
C MET A 36 18.43 -11.69 43.59
N ASN A 37 19.32 -10.90 44.20
CA ASN A 37 19.97 -11.24 45.47
C ASN A 37 19.31 -10.58 46.70
N GLY A 38 18.18 -9.87 46.54
CA GLY A 38 17.48 -9.22 47.66
C GLY A 38 18.16 -7.98 48.26
N TRP A 39 19.29 -7.52 47.71
CA TRP A 39 20.07 -6.39 48.24
C TRP A 39 19.39 -5.03 48.14
N LEU A 40 18.32 -4.91 47.36
CA LEU A 40 17.61 -3.63 47.21
C LEU A 40 17.05 -3.10 48.54
N ASP A 41 16.69 -3.97 49.47
CA ASP A 41 16.18 -3.59 50.79
C ASP A 41 17.26 -3.06 51.73
N GLU A 42 18.52 -3.45 51.52
CA GLU A 42 19.69 -2.88 52.22
C GLU A 42 20.08 -1.48 51.70
N MET A 43 19.62 -1.09 50.50
CA MET A 43 19.90 0.22 49.87
C MET A 43 18.89 1.30 50.32
N ILE A 44 18.96 1.67 51.60
CA ILE A 44 17.98 2.56 52.25
C ILE A 44 17.86 3.98 51.64
N TRP A 45 18.88 4.44 50.91
CA TRP A 45 18.88 5.75 50.22
C TRP A 45 18.03 5.80 48.95
N LEU A 46 17.57 4.64 48.43
CA LEU A 46 16.74 4.60 47.24
C LEU A 46 15.26 4.75 47.61
N VAL A 47 14.70 5.95 47.38
CA VAL A 47 13.28 6.25 47.63
C VAL A 47 12.37 5.28 46.85
N ARG A 48 11.40 4.71 47.56
CA ARG A 48 10.33 3.87 46.98
C ARG A 48 9.25 4.78 46.38
N PRO A 49 8.87 4.61 45.10
CA PRO A 49 7.70 5.29 44.56
C PRO A 49 6.44 4.85 45.34
N THR A 50 5.60 5.79 45.74
CA THR A 50 4.29 5.49 46.33
C THR A 50 3.41 4.76 45.29
N ALA A 51 2.66 3.75 45.73
CA ALA A 51 1.80 2.97 44.85
C ALA A 51 0.67 3.85 44.29
N LYS A 52 0.43 3.76 42.98
CA LYS A 52 -0.71 4.45 42.34
C LYS A 52 -2.03 3.77 42.76
N PRO A 53 -3.12 4.53 42.97
CA PRO A 53 -4.41 3.96 43.32
C PRO A 53 -4.93 3.01 42.22
N ILE A 54 -5.57 1.91 42.63
CA ILE A 54 -6.13 0.90 41.73
C ILE A 54 -7.32 1.51 40.99
N LYS A 55 -7.19 1.67 39.67
CA LYS A 55 -8.18 2.33 38.80
C LYS A 55 -9.50 1.56 38.66
N TRP A 56 -9.48 0.24 38.85
CA TRP A 56 -10.63 -0.64 38.60
C TRP A 56 -11.02 -1.38 39.88
N THR A 57 -11.90 -0.75 40.66
CA THR A 57 -12.62 -1.42 41.75
C THR A 57 -13.84 -2.16 41.19
N LYS A 58 -14.47 -3.03 42.00
CA LYS A 58 -15.66 -3.79 41.58
C LYS A 58 -16.78 -2.84 41.14
N GLU A 59 -16.97 -1.76 41.89
CA GLU A 59 -17.98 -0.72 41.66
C GLU A 59 -17.72 0.01 40.33
N ALA A 60 -16.47 0.40 40.08
CA ALA A 60 -16.09 1.07 38.82
C ALA A 60 -16.30 0.18 37.59
N VAL A 61 -16.08 -1.14 37.74
CA VAL A 61 -16.33 -2.12 36.67
C VAL A 61 -17.83 -2.32 36.43
N PHE A 62 -18.65 -2.27 37.48
CA PHE A 62 -20.11 -2.41 37.37
C PHE A 62 -20.75 -1.18 36.74
N GLU A 63 -20.28 0.01 37.12
CA GLU A 63 -20.73 1.26 36.53
C GLU A 63 -20.34 1.36 35.04
N GLU A 64 -19.14 0.90 34.70
CA GLU A 64 -18.73 0.81 33.30
C GLU A 64 -19.53 -0.25 32.53
N SER A 65 -19.85 -1.40 33.13
CA SER A 65 -20.60 -2.47 32.45
C SER A 65 -22.06 -2.10 32.20
N ARG A 66 -22.67 -1.25 33.03
CA ARG A 66 -24.04 -0.72 32.85
C ARG A 66 -24.23 0.13 31.60
N LYS A 67 -23.13 0.58 30.96
CA LYS A 67 -23.18 1.30 29.68
C LYS A 67 -23.51 0.40 28.48
N TYR A 68 -23.50 -0.92 28.68
CA TYR A 68 -23.67 -1.91 27.61
C TYR A 68 -24.88 -2.80 27.90
N PHE A 69 -25.53 -3.27 26.84
CA PHE A 69 -26.71 -4.13 26.94
C PHE A 69 -26.39 -5.61 26.76
N ILE A 70 -25.29 -5.95 26.04
CA ILE A 70 -24.90 -7.33 25.72
C ILE A 70 -23.48 -7.60 26.22
N VAL A 71 -23.22 -8.79 26.76
CA VAL A 71 -21.87 -9.20 27.24
C VAL A 71 -20.78 -9.00 26.18
N THR A 72 -21.08 -9.24 24.90
CA THR A 72 -20.11 -9.02 23.81
C THR A 72 -19.80 -7.55 23.55
N GLU A 73 -20.74 -6.64 23.79
CA GLU A 73 -20.50 -5.20 23.67
C GLU A 73 -19.62 -4.70 24.81
N PHE A 74 -19.90 -5.15 26.04
CA PHE A 74 -19.06 -4.88 27.20
C PHE A 74 -17.61 -5.37 26.98
N MET A 75 -17.45 -6.59 26.46
CA MET A 75 -16.13 -7.15 26.12
C MET A 75 -15.38 -6.31 25.10
N ASN A 76 -16.03 -5.83 24.04
CA ASN A 76 -15.36 -5.14 22.93
C ASN A 76 -15.01 -3.69 23.26
N ASN A 77 -15.89 -2.99 23.99
CA ASN A 77 -15.74 -1.56 24.25
C ASN A 77 -14.99 -1.26 25.55
N ALA A 78 -15.12 -2.12 26.58
CA ALA A 78 -14.46 -1.96 27.88
C ALA A 78 -13.61 -3.20 28.21
N VAL A 79 -12.68 -3.55 27.32
CA VAL A 79 -11.86 -4.78 27.37
C VAL A 79 -11.17 -4.99 28.72
N THR A 80 -10.60 -3.95 29.31
CA THR A 80 -9.87 -4.03 30.59
C THR A 80 -10.82 -4.29 31.76
N ALA A 81 -11.95 -3.58 31.83
CA ALA A 81 -12.98 -3.79 32.84
C ALA A 81 -13.62 -5.17 32.71
N TYR A 82 -13.93 -5.62 31.49
CA TYR A 82 -14.44 -6.97 31.22
C TYR A 82 -13.46 -8.07 31.64
N THR A 83 -12.16 -7.89 31.37
CA THR A 83 -11.14 -8.88 31.74
C THR A 83 -11.03 -9.00 33.26
N ILE A 84 -11.08 -7.88 33.99
CA ILE A 84 -11.09 -7.88 35.45
C ILE A 84 -12.37 -8.53 35.98
N ALA A 85 -13.53 -8.22 35.41
CA ALA A 85 -14.81 -8.86 35.77
C ALA A 85 -14.76 -10.37 35.53
N LYS A 86 -14.19 -10.82 34.40
CA LYS A 86 -14.04 -12.23 34.06
C LYS A 86 -13.11 -12.96 35.02
N ASN A 87 -11.94 -12.40 35.31
CA ASN A 87 -10.94 -13.04 36.14
C ASN A 87 -11.37 -13.14 37.61
N ASN A 88 -12.23 -12.22 38.07
CA ASN A 88 -12.80 -12.24 39.42
C ASN A 88 -14.22 -12.83 39.47
N ASN A 89 -14.69 -13.47 38.40
CA ASN A 89 -16.03 -14.06 38.28
C ASN A 89 -17.21 -13.10 38.54
N TRP A 90 -17.03 -11.78 38.40
CA TRP A 90 -18.12 -10.81 38.61
C TRP A 90 -19.14 -10.74 37.48
N LEU A 91 -18.87 -11.39 36.33
CA LEU A 91 -19.79 -11.38 35.18
C LEU A 91 -21.13 -12.06 35.50
N THR A 92 -21.17 -13.01 36.44
CA THR A 92 -22.41 -13.68 36.86
C THR A 92 -23.32 -12.78 37.69
N GLU A 93 -22.77 -11.71 38.28
CA GLU A 93 -23.51 -10.73 39.07
C GLU A 93 -24.08 -9.58 38.22
N MET A 94 -23.78 -9.54 36.91
CA MET A 94 -24.23 -8.51 35.98
C MET A 94 -25.48 -8.97 35.20
N ASP A 95 -26.59 -9.12 35.90
CA ASP A 95 -27.88 -9.57 35.37
C ASP A 95 -28.49 -8.66 34.28
N TRP A 96 -28.06 -7.41 34.21
CA TRP A 96 -28.44 -6.45 33.16
C TRP A 96 -27.78 -6.70 31.79
N LEU A 97 -26.76 -7.57 31.69
CA LEU A 97 -26.10 -7.88 30.42
C LEU A 97 -26.75 -9.11 29.74
N ALA A 98 -27.39 -8.89 28.59
CA ALA A 98 -27.98 -9.95 27.80
C ALA A 98 -26.91 -10.94 27.26
N PRO A 99 -27.21 -12.25 27.23
CA PRO A 99 -26.31 -13.27 26.68
C PRO A 99 -26.17 -13.17 25.15
N SER A 100 -25.00 -13.57 24.64
CA SER A 100 -24.64 -13.45 23.22
C SER A 100 -25.39 -14.43 22.30
N LYS A 101 -25.70 -13.99 21.05
CA LYS A 101 -26.20 -14.86 19.97
C LYS A 101 -25.19 -15.92 19.51
N ARG A 102 -23.90 -15.74 19.79
CA ARG A 102 -22.85 -16.71 19.43
C ARG A 102 -22.77 -17.80 20.50
N LYS A 103 -22.91 -19.05 20.07
CA LYS A 103 -22.69 -20.21 20.96
C LYS A 103 -21.29 -20.15 21.57
N PRO A 104 -21.13 -20.32 22.90
CA PRO A 104 -19.84 -20.22 23.57
C PRO A 104 -18.78 -21.18 23.01
N SER A 105 -17.51 -20.84 23.21
CA SER A 105 -16.41 -21.76 22.91
C SER A 105 -16.60 -23.07 23.66
N GLY A 106 -16.66 -24.20 22.95
CA GLY A 106 -16.93 -25.52 23.53
C GLY A 106 -18.37 -26.02 23.41
N TYR A 107 -19.31 -25.22 22.93
CA TYR A 107 -20.72 -25.62 22.79
C TYR A 107 -20.92 -26.91 21.97
N TRP A 108 -20.17 -27.06 20.86
CA TRP A 108 -20.22 -28.25 20.00
C TRP A 108 -19.36 -29.42 20.49
N LYS A 109 -18.62 -29.25 21.59
CA LYS A 109 -17.92 -30.37 22.25
C LYS A 109 -18.86 -31.21 23.12
N ILE A 110 -20.08 -30.73 23.35
CA ILE A 110 -21.12 -31.43 24.11
C ILE A 110 -21.97 -32.24 23.13
N LYS A 111 -22.02 -33.57 23.33
CA LYS A 111 -22.74 -34.53 22.48
C LYS A 111 -24.22 -34.15 22.30
N GLU A 112 -24.90 -33.83 23.39
CA GLU A 112 -26.33 -33.48 23.41
C GLU A 112 -26.66 -32.28 22.49
N ASN A 113 -25.80 -31.27 22.47
CA ASN A 113 -25.99 -30.10 21.62
C ASN A 113 -25.87 -30.43 20.13
N VAL A 114 -24.96 -31.36 19.79
CA VAL A 114 -24.73 -31.78 18.41
C VAL A 114 -25.88 -32.68 17.92
N ILE A 115 -26.40 -33.55 18.78
CA ILE A 115 -27.55 -34.41 18.48
C ILE A 115 -28.83 -33.58 18.27
N ASN A 116 -29.12 -32.63 19.17
CA ASN A 116 -30.31 -31.79 19.02
C ASN A 116 -30.25 -30.89 17.79
N GLU A 117 -29.06 -30.43 17.43
CA GLU A 117 -28.85 -29.68 16.19
C GLU A 117 -28.99 -30.57 14.94
N SER A 118 -28.51 -31.82 14.97
CA SER A 118 -28.53 -32.70 13.79
C SER A 118 -29.93 -33.15 13.39
N LYS A 119 -30.89 -33.18 14.34
CA LYS A 119 -32.32 -33.42 14.08
C LYS A 119 -32.97 -32.38 13.14
N ASN A 120 -32.34 -31.22 12.95
CA ASN A 120 -32.83 -30.20 12.03
C ASN A 120 -32.52 -30.51 10.55
N TYR A 121 -31.85 -31.62 10.25
CA TYR A 121 -31.42 -31.99 8.89
C TYR A 121 -31.91 -33.37 8.50
N LYS A 122 -32.08 -33.60 7.18
CA LYS A 122 -32.63 -34.86 6.65
C LYS A 122 -31.56 -35.83 6.14
N SER A 123 -30.35 -35.35 5.86
CA SER A 123 -29.27 -36.16 5.31
C SER A 123 -27.90 -35.75 5.87
N VAL A 124 -26.97 -36.71 5.86
CA VAL A 124 -25.60 -36.49 6.35
C VAL A 124 -24.90 -35.38 5.55
N THR A 125 -25.14 -35.31 4.24
CA THR A 125 -24.57 -34.26 3.37
C THR A 125 -25.19 -32.89 3.63
N GLU A 126 -26.48 -32.83 3.95
CA GLU A 126 -27.14 -31.58 4.33
C GLU A 126 -26.62 -31.06 5.68
N PHE A 127 -26.46 -31.95 6.66
CA PHE A 127 -25.89 -31.64 7.97
C PHE A 127 -24.47 -31.09 7.84
N GLN A 128 -23.61 -31.76 7.06
CA GLN A 128 -22.24 -31.30 6.79
C GLN A 128 -22.20 -29.90 6.16
N ARG A 129 -23.10 -29.62 5.19
CA ARG A 129 -23.09 -28.36 4.46
C ARG A 129 -23.64 -27.20 5.28
N LYS A 130 -24.70 -27.43 6.08
CA LYS A 130 -25.38 -26.38 6.84
C LYS A 130 -24.71 -26.09 8.19
N ASN A 131 -24.19 -27.10 8.88
CA ASN A 131 -23.50 -26.92 10.16
C ASN A 131 -22.25 -27.81 10.24
N SER A 132 -21.19 -27.37 9.54
CA SER A 132 -19.92 -28.09 9.46
C SER A 132 -19.26 -28.30 10.82
N ARG A 133 -19.39 -27.35 11.77
CA ARG A 133 -18.77 -27.47 13.10
C ARG A 133 -19.40 -28.55 13.96
N ALA A 134 -20.73 -28.67 13.94
CA ALA A 134 -21.44 -29.73 14.63
C ALA A 134 -21.14 -31.09 13.95
N PHE A 135 -21.14 -31.13 12.61
CA PHE A 135 -20.79 -32.33 11.84
C PHE A 135 -19.36 -32.83 12.10
N ASP A 136 -18.37 -31.94 12.09
CA ASP A 136 -16.97 -32.29 12.34
C ASP A 136 -16.79 -32.82 13.76
N SER A 137 -17.49 -32.24 14.74
CA SER A 137 -17.51 -32.75 16.12
C SER A 137 -18.14 -34.14 16.21
N ALA A 138 -19.28 -34.36 15.54
CA ALA A 138 -19.91 -35.67 15.46
C ALA A 138 -18.99 -36.71 14.79
N LYS A 139 -18.28 -36.32 13.73
CA LYS A 139 -17.34 -37.18 13.00
C LYS A 139 -16.11 -37.54 13.84
N LEU A 140 -15.50 -36.57 14.51
CA LEU A 140 -14.30 -36.77 15.32
C LEU A 140 -14.55 -37.63 16.56
N ASN A 141 -15.75 -37.56 17.14
CA ASN A 141 -16.13 -38.31 18.33
C ASN A 141 -16.97 -39.57 18.04
N GLY A 142 -17.17 -39.93 16.76
CA GLY A 142 -17.92 -41.14 16.38
C GLY A 142 -19.45 -41.07 16.57
N TRP A 143 -20.02 -39.89 16.85
CA TRP A 143 -21.47 -39.75 17.12
C TRP A 143 -22.36 -39.83 15.88
N LEU A 144 -21.78 -39.87 14.67
CA LEU A 144 -22.56 -39.95 13.42
C LEU A 144 -23.30 -41.28 13.27
N ASP A 145 -22.78 -42.35 13.87
CA ASP A 145 -23.41 -43.67 13.80
C ASP A 145 -24.68 -43.76 14.66
N GLU A 146 -24.81 -42.87 15.65
CA GLU A 146 -25.99 -42.74 16.52
C GLU A 146 -27.09 -41.83 15.93
N MET A 147 -26.88 -41.26 14.74
CA MET A 147 -27.82 -40.37 14.06
C MET A 147 -28.53 -41.08 12.90
N ASP A 148 -29.36 -42.06 13.24
CA ASP A 148 -30.10 -42.92 12.30
C ASP A 148 -31.14 -42.18 11.44
N TRP A 149 -31.60 -41.00 11.88
CA TRP A 149 -32.51 -40.13 11.13
C TRP A 149 -31.85 -39.40 9.94
N LEU A 150 -30.51 -39.44 9.79
CA LEU A 150 -29.82 -38.81 8.66
C LEU A 150 -29.63 -39.79 7.51
N ALA A 151 -30.29 -39.53 6.38
CA ALA A 151 -30.12 -40.34 5.17
C ALA A 151 -28.65 -40.33 4.67
N LYS A 152 -28.09 -41.53 4.47
CA LYS A 152 -26.76 -41.78 3.86
C LYS A 152 -26.91 -41.79 2.32
N THR A 153 -25.94 -41.27 1.57
CA THR A 153 -26.06 -41.10 0.11
C THR A 153 -25.92 -42.42 -0.68
N ASN A 154 -26.76 -42.63 -1.71
CA ASN A 154 -26.78 -43.78 -2.64
C ASN A 154 -25.58 -43.87 -3.63
N ARG A 155 -24.34 -43.58 -3.20
CA ARG A 155 -23.17 -43.74 -4.07
C ARG A 155 -22.82 -45.23 -4.23
N LYS A 156 -22.55 -45.66 -5.48
CA LYS A 156 -22.01 -47.00 -5.75
C LYS A 156 -20.70 -47.19 -4.96
N PRO A 157 -20.48 -48.38 -4.38
CA PRO A 157 -19.35 -48.62 -3.47
C PRO A 157 -18.00 -48.40 -4.16
N VAL A 158 -17.00 -48.05 -3.35
CA VAL A 158 -15.62 -47.87 -3.82
C VAL A 158 -15.14 -49.20 -4.42
N GLY A 159 -14.78 -49.20 -5.71
CA GLY A 159 -14.34 -50.40 -6.43
C GLY A 159 -15.36 -50.98 -7.41
N TYR A 160 -16.62 -50.51 -7.41
CA TYR A 160 -17.68 -51.00 -8.29
C TYR A 160 -17.30 -51.02 -9.79
N TRP A 161 -16.59 -49.98 -10.26
CA TRP A 161 -16.15 -49.87 -11.66
C TRP A 161 -14.85 -50.61 -11.98
N LYS A 162 -14.17 -51.20 -10.98
CA LYS A 162 -12.98 -52.04 -11.21
C LYS A 162 -13.34 -53.42 -11.76
N GLU A 163 -14.59 -53.85 -11.57
CA GLU A 163 -15.10 -55.11 -12.11
C GLU A 163 -15.50 -54.96 -13.57
N LYS A 164 -14.93 -55.82 -14.42
CA LYS A 164 -15.15 -55.80 -15.88
C LYS A 164 -16.63 -55.94 -16.24
N ASN A 165 -17.35 -56.84 -15.58
CA ASN A 165 -18.78 -57.11 -15.85
C ASN A 165 -19.66 -55.89 -15.62
N ASN A 166 -19.43 -55.14 -14.53
CA ASN A 166 -20.20 -53.93 -14.23
C ASN A 166 -19.99 -52.84 -15.28
N VAL A 167 -18.76 -52.71 -15.79
CA VAL A 167 -18.43 -51.74 -16.85
C VAL A 167 -19.04 -52.16 -18.19
N PHE A 168 -19.13 -53.46 -18.48
CA PHE A 168 -19.73 -53.98 -19.72
C PHE A 168 -21.25 -53.86 -19.72
N GLU A 169 -21.92 -54.19 -18.62
CA GLU A 169 -23.37 -54.00 -18.48
C GLU A 169 -23.75 -52.52 -18.60
N GLU A 170 -22.95 -51.62 -18.00
CA GLU A 170 -23.19 -50.19 -18.14
C GLU A 170 -22.91 -49.68 -19.56
N SER A 171 -21.90 -50.22 -20.26
CA SER A 171 -21.55 -49.76 -21.61
C SER A 171 -22.58 -50.15 -22.68
N LYS A 172 -23.39 -51.20 -22.46
CA LYS A 172 -24.52 -51.59 -23.33
C LYS A 172 -25.62 -50.53 -23.42
N LYS A 173 -25.68 -49.57 -22.48
CA LYS A 173 -26.63 -48.46 -22.51
C LYS A 173 -26.31 -47.39 -23.57
N TYR A 174 -25.15 -47.50 -24.23
CA TYR A 174 -24.63 -46.49 -25.15
C TYR A 174 -24.36 -47.10 -26.53
N ASN A 175 -24.50 -46.29 -27.59
CA ASN A 175 -24.42 -46.75 -28.98
C ASN A 175 -23.04 -46.54 -29.62
N ASN A 176 -22.27 -45.57 -29.12
CA ASN A 176 -20.93 -45.27 -29.61
C ASN A 176 -19.98 -44.95 -28.46
N ARG A 177 -18.67 -45.02 -28.71
CA ARG A 177 -17.65 -44.83 -27.66
C ARG A 177 -17.66 -43.40 -27.06
N SER A 178 -18.15 -42.40 -27.81
CA SER A 178 -18.26 -41.02 -27.33
C SER A 178 -19.39 -40.88 -26.31
N ASP A 179 -20.57 -41.42 -26.63
CA ASP A 179 -21.75 -41.41 -25.75
C ASP A 179 -21.44 -42.12 -24.41
N PHE A 180 -20.70 -43.24 -24.47
CA PHE A 180 -20.27 -43.97 -23.27
C PHE A 180 -19.32 -43.13 -22.39
N CYS A 181 -18.42 -42.36 -23.00
CA CYS A 181 -17.51 -41.46 -22.28
C CYS A 181 -18.26 -40.33 -21.56
N GLU A 182 -19.30 -39.79 -22.20
CA GLU A 182 -20.08 -38.67 -21.66
C GLU A 182 -21.07 -39.12 -20.58
N GLY A 183 -21.75 -40.26 -20.77
CA GLY A 183 -22.74 -40.75 -19.84
C GLY A 183 -22.19 -41.42 -18.58
N CYS A 184 -21.08 -42.17 -18.69
CA CYS A 184 -20.45 -42.81 -17.54
C CYS A 184 -18.92 -42.80 -17.62
N TYR A 185 -18.36 -41.60 -17.40
CA TYR A 185 -16.93 -41.33 -17.52
C TYR A 185 -16.02 -42.29 -16.71
N LEU A 186 -16.40 -42.65 -15.48
CA LEU A 186 -15.60 -43.54 -14.63
C LEU A 186 -15.54 -44.97 -15.20
N ALA A 187 -16.66 -45.48 -15.72
CA ALA A 187 -16.71 -46.78 -16.39
C ALA A 187 -15.90 -46.75 -17.70
N TYR A 188 -16.05 -45.69 -18.49
CA TYR A 188 -15.32 -45.51 -19.76
C TYR A 188 -13.80 -45.45 -19.57
N ILE A 189 -13.31 -44.65 -18.61
CA ILE A 189 -11.88 -44.57 -18.32
C ILE A 189 -11.32 -45.91 -17.85
N THR A 190 -12.07 -46.64 -17.03
CA THR A 190 -11.63 -47.95 -16.56
C THR A 190 -11.55 -48.94 -17.72
N ALA A 191 -12.54 -48.94 -18.62
CA ALA A 191 -12.51 -49.73 -19.85
C ALA A 191 -11.34 -49.33 -20.79
N LYS A 192 -11.01 -48.04 -20.87
CA LYS A 192 -9.90 -47.53 -21.69
C LYS A 192 -8.55 -47.98 -21.14
N ASN A 193 -8.34 -47.78 -19.85
CA ASN A 193 -7.06 -48.06 -19.19
C ASN A 193 -6.75 -49.56 -19.14
N ASN A 194 -7.78 -50.40 -19.02
CA ASN A 194 -7.64 -51.85 -19.03
C ASN A 194 -7.76 -52.48 -20.44
N GLY A 195 -7.85 -51.68 -21.50
CA GLY A 195 -7.92 -52.16 -22.88
C GLY A 195 -9.25 -52.80 -23.32
N TRP A 196 -10.26 -52.83 -22.44
CA TRP A 196 -11.54 -53.49 -22.66
C TRP A 196 -12.41 -52.83 -23.75
N LEU A 197 -12.15 -51.57 -24.12
CA LEU A 197 -12.94 -50.88 -25.15
C LEU A 197 -12.96 -51.61 -26.50
N ASN A 198 -11.92 -52.39 -26.82
CA ASN A 198 -11.86 -53.16 -28.07
C ASN A 198 -12.75 -54.40 -28.06
N GLU A 199 -13.05 -54.93 -26.88
CA GLU A 199 -13.96 -56.08 -26.69
C GLU A 199 -15.44 -55.65 -26.74
N MET A 200 -15.73 -54.36 -26.54
CA MET A 200 -17.08 -53.79 -26.64
C MET A 200 -17.46 -53.53 -28.11
N THR A 201 -17.74 -54.60 -28.85
CA THR A 201 -18.00 -54.59 -30.30
C THR A 201 -19.27 -53.82 -30.70
N TRP A 202 -20.21 -53.64 -29.77
CA TRP A 202 -21.45 -52.86 -29.98
C TRP A 202 -21.22 -51.34 -30.01
N LEU A 203 -20.09 -50.85 -29.50
CA LEU A 203 -19.78 -49.41 -29.52
C LEU A 203 -19.13 -49.01 -30.86
N LYS A 204 -19.88 -48.29 -31.70
CA LYS A 204 -19.38 -47.78 -32.98
C LYS A 204 -18.17 -46.84 -32.78
N LYS A 205 -17.12 -47.00 -33.60
CA LYS A 205 -15.96 -46.09 -33.66
C LYS A 205 -16.33 -44.87 -34.50
N THR A 206 -16.05 -43.67 -34.01
CA THR A 206 -16.24 -42.43 -34.77
C THR A 206 -15.22 -42.33 -35.91
N ARG A 207 -15.68 -41.99 -37.13
CA ARG A 207 -14.81 -41.80 -38.31
C ARG A 207 -13.97 -40.53 -38.15
N ASN A 208 -12.65 -40.68 -37.97
CA ASN A 208 -11.70 -39.57 -38.06
C ASN A 208 -11.16 -39.45 -39.49
N SER A 209 -10.82 -38.23 -39.92
CA SER A 209 -10.15 -37.99 -41.21
C SER A 209 -8.86 -38.82 -41.34
N PRO A 210 -8.49 -39.29 -42.55
CA PRO A 210 -7.28 -40.09 -42.76
C PRO A 210 -6.02 -39.40 -42.23
N LYS A 211 -5.10 -40.19 -41.67
CA LYS A 211 -3.80 -39.71 -41.18
C LYS A 211 -3.03 -39.06 -42.35
N GLY A 212 -2.52 -37.84 -42.16
CA GLY A 212 -1.81 -37.07 -43.20
C GLY A 212 -2.68 -36.15 -44.07
N TYR A 213 -4.01 -36.16 -43.91
CA TYR A 213 -4.91 -35.32 -44.73
C TYR A 213 -4.59 -33.81 -44.68
N TRP A 214 -4.04 -33.33 -43.55
CA TRP A 214 -3.70 -31.92 -43.32
C TRP A 214 -2.22 -31.59 -43.55
N GLU A 215 -1.40 -32.51 -44.06
CA GLU A 215 0.02 -32.27 -44.40
C GLU A 215 0.18 -31.54 -45.74
N ASP A 216 -0.89 -31.47 -46.54
CA ASP A 216 -0.95 -30.76 -47.82
C ASP A 216 -1.30 -29.28 -47.62
N LYS A 217 -0.38 -28.40 -48.03
CA LYS A 217 -0.51 -26.94 -47.90
C LYS A 217 -1.76 -26.41 -48.61
N GLU A 218 -2.08 -26.87 -49.81
CA GLU A 218 -3.25 -26.36 -50.56
C GLU A 218 -4.57 -26.70 -49.87
N LYS A 219 -4.68 -27.89 -49.28
CA LYS A 219 -5.87 -28.33 -48.55
C LYS A 219 -6.09 -27.48 -47.29
N VAL A 220 -5.02 -27.17 -46.57
CA VAL A 220 -5.08 -26.32 -45.37
C VAL A 220 -5.47 -24.88 -45.75
N PHE A 221 -4.96 -24.34 -46.86
CA PHE A 221 -5.33 -23.00 -47.33
C PHE A 221 -6.78 -22.94 -47.82
N LYS A 222 -7.24 -23.95 -48.58
CA LYS A 222 -8.63 -24.06 -49.02
C LYS A 222 -9.60 -24.12 -47.84
N GLU A 223 -9.22 -24.82 -46.77
CA GLU A 223 -10.00 -24.86 -45.54
C GLU A 223 -9.96 -23.53 -44.78
N ALA A 224 -8.79 -22.89 -44.68
CA ALA A 224 -8.62 -21.60 -44.02
C ALA A 224 -9.46 -20.48 -44.67
N ARG A 225 -9.56 -20.46 -46.02
CA ARG A 225 -10.36 -19.47 -46.78
C ARG A 225 -11.86 -19.51 -46.48
N LYS A 226 -12.37 -20.58 -45.87
CA LYS A 226 -13.77 -20.65 -45.43
C LYS A 226 -14.06 -19.76 -44.21
N TYR A 227 -13.02 -19.27 -43.53
CA TYR A 227 -13.15 -18.55 -42.28
C TYR A 227 -12.65 -17.11 -42.41
N LYS A 228 -13.50 -16.16 -42.05
CA LYS A 228 -13.21 -14.73 -42.09
C LYS A 228 -12.15 -14.31 -41.06
N TYR A 229 -12.14 -14.96 -39.89
CA TYR A 229 -11.27 -14.61 -38.76
C TYR A 229 -10.40 -15.78 -38.33
N LYS A 230 -9.15 -15.50 -37.94
CA LYS A 230 -8.18 -16.50 -37.44
C LYS A 230 -8.71 -17.31 -36.25
N SER A 231 -9.50 -16.68 -35.37
CA SER A 231 -10.13 -17.35 -34.23
C SER A 231 -11.15 -18.40 -34.68
N GLU A 232 -11.91 -18.12 -35.74
CA GLU A 232 -12.91 -19.05 -36.26
C GLU A 232 -12.25 -20.24 -36.95
N PHE A 233 -11.16 -20.01 -37.70
CA PHE A 233 -10.35 -21.09 -38.24
C PHE A 233 -9.82 -22.02 -37.14
N ARG A 234 -9.31 -21.45 -36.03
CA ARG A 234 -8.83 -22.22 -34.88
C ARG A 234 -9.92 -23.08 -34.24
N HIS A 235 -11.13 -22.54 -34.09
CA HIS A 235 -12.22 -23.22 -33.38
C HIS A 235 -13.00 -24.21 -34.24
N LYS A 236 -13.22 -23.88 -35.52
CA LYS A 236 -14.03 -24.69 -36.44
C LYS A 236 -13.21 -25.72 -37.22
N ALA A 237 -11.92 -25.47 -37.46
CA ALA A 237 -11.01 -26.40 -38.13
C ALA A 237 -9.69 -26.57 -37.35
N PRO A 238 -9.73 -27.10 -36.10
CA PRO A 238 -8.57 -27.15 -35.21
C PRO A 238 -7.40 -27.99 -35.75
N SER A 239 -7.68 -29.07 -36.47
CA SER A 239 -6.67 -29.95 -37.06
C SER A 239 -5.91 -29.26 -38.19
N ALA A 240 -6.62 -28.56 -39.08
CA ALA A 240 -6.03 -27.75 -40.14
C ALA A 240 -5.23 -26.56 -39.58
N TYR A 241 -5.77 -25.88 -38.56
CA TYR A 241 -5.08 -24.78 -37.86
C TYR A 241 -3.78 -25.25 -37.20
N LYS A 242 -3.79 -26.44 -36.57
CA LYS A 242 -2.59 -27.00 -35.94
C LYS A 242 -1.52 -27.32 -36.98
N SER A 243 -1.90 -27.86 -38.14
CA SER A 243 -0.97 -28.09 -39.24
C SER A 243 -0.39 -26.78 -39.78
N ALA A 244 -1.23 -25.78 -40.04
CA ALA A 244 -0.80 -24.43 -40.44
C ALA A 244 0.17 -23.78 -39.44
N LEU A 245 -0.03 -24.01 -38.14
CA LEU A 245 0.84 -23.52 -37.08
C LEU A 245 2.19 -24.26 -37.07
N LEU A 246 2.17 -25.59 -37.22
CA LEU A 246 3.36 -26.44 -37.20
C LEU A 246 4.30 -26.13 -38.37
N HIS A 247 3.74 -25.87 -39.55
CA HIS A 247 4.50 -25.57 -40.77
C HIS A 247 4.66 -24.07 -41.05
N HIS A 248 4.34 -23.20 -40.07
CA HIS A 248 4.47 -21.74 -40.17
C HIS A 248 3.65 -21.05 -41.29
N TRP A 249 2.66 -21.73 -41.88
CA TRP A 249 1.82 -21.21 -42.97
C TRP A 249 0.83 -20.12 -42.54
N LEU A 250 0.60 -19.93 -41.24
CA LEU A 250 -0.33 -18.91 -40.73
C LEU A 250 0.03 -17.47 -41.13
N GLY A 251 1.30 -17.19 -41.45
CA GLY A 251 1.74 -15.86 -41.90
C GLY A 251 1.40 -15.57 -43.37
N GLU A 252 1.19 -16.61 -44.17
CA GLU A 252 0.83 -16.53 -45.60
C GLU A 252 -0.69 -16.52 -45.81
N MET A 253 -1.47 -16.70 -44.74
CA MET A 253 -2.93 -16.70 -44.77
C MET A 253 -3.47 -15.32 -44.41
N GLU A 254 -4.39 -14.80 -45.21
CA GLU A 254 -5.09 -13.55 -44.93
C GLU A 254 -6.32 -13.82 -44.05
N PHE A 255 -6.34 -13.24 -42.84
CA PHE A 255 -7.50 -13.24 -41.95
C PHE A 255 -7.82 -11.81 -41.54
N GLU A 256 -9.11 -11.48 -41.41
CA GLU A 256 -9.52 -10.19 -40.87
C GLU A 256 -9.20 -10.08 -39.36
N THR A 257 -8.95 -8.85 -38.91
CA THR A 257 -8.80 -8.55 -37.48
C THR A 257 -10.16 -8.25 -36.88
N LYS A 258 -10.56 -8.98 -35.82
CA LYS A 258 -11.76 -8.62 -35.06
C LYS A 258 -11.47 -7.32 -34.31
N VAL A 259 -12.23 -6.27 -34.60
CA VAL A 259 -12.34 -5.10 -33.71
C VAL A 259 -12.95 -5.60 -32.41
N SER A 260 -12.22 -5.47 -31.29
CA SER A 260 -12.67 -5.93 -29.97
C SER A 260 -13.93 -5.18 -29.55
N LYS A 261 -15.10 -5.79 -29.75
CA LYS A 261 -16.28 -5.43 -28.96
C LYS A 261 -16.02 -5.95 -27.55
N GLY A 262 -15.81 -5.02 -26.60
CA GLY A 262 -15.53 -5.32 -25.20
C GLY A 262 -16.57 -6.23 -24.54
N ASP A 263 -16.27 -6.68 -23.30
CA ASP A 263 -17.09 -7.63 -22.53
C ASP A 263 -18.59 -7.27 -22.54
N PRO A 264 -19.50 -8.18 -22.95
CA PRO A 264 -20.93 -7.92 -23.09
C PRO A 264 -21.68 -7.68 -21.76
N ARG A 265 -21.02 -7.73 -20.60
CA ARG A 265 -21.65 -7.62 -19.27
C ARG A 265 -21.69 -6.21 -18.67
N GLY A 266 -21.31 -5.19 -19.46
CA GLY A 266 -21.63 -3.79 -19.19
C GLY A 266 -20.41 -2.88 -18.96
N PRO A 267 -20.54 -1.56 -19.26
CA PRO A 267 -19.47 -0.57 -19.28
C PRO A 267 -19.17 0.09 -17.91
N ILE A 268 -19.62 -0.48 -16.80
CA ILE A 268 -19.49 0.16 -15.48
C ILE A 268 -18.17 -0.28 -14.85
N HIS A 269 -17.16 0.59 -14.88
CA HIS A 269 -15.91 0.37 -14.17
C HIS A 269 -15.87 1.15 -12.86
N ILE A 270 -15.43 0.45 -11.82
CA ILE A 270 -15.39 0.91 -10.43
C ILE A 270 -13.94 0.99 -9.99
N ILE A 271 -13.54 2.12 -9.40
CA ILE A 271 -12.27 2.28 -8.68
C ILE A 271 -12.55 2.11 -7.19
N TYR A 272 -11.75 1.29 -6.52
CA TYR A 272 -11.87 1.00 -5.10
C TYR A 272 -10.52 1.02 -4.41
N VAL A 273 -10.54 1.11 -3.09
CA VAL A 273 -9.35 1.09 -2.24
C VAL A 273 -9.52 0.22 -0.99
N TYR A 274 -8.49 -0.55 -0.65
CA TYR A 274 -8.31 -1.13 0.70
C TYR A 274 -7.25 -0.32 1.43
N ILE A 275 -7.52 0.06 2.68
CA ILE A 275 -6.64 0.95 3.45
C ILE A 275 -6.26 0.28 4.77
N ASP A 276 -4.97 0.18 5.03
CA ASP A 276 -4.41 0.00 6.37
C ASP A 276 -4.12 1.39 6.96
N GLU A 277 -5.05 1.89 7.78
CA GLU A 277 -4.94 3.23 8.35
C GLU A 277 -3.82 3.34 9.39
N VAL A 278 -3.42 2.22 10.01
CA VAL A 278 -2.40 2.18 11.08
C VAL A 278 -1.01 2.24 10.48
N ASN A 279 -0.72 1.40 9.50
CA ASN A 279 0.61 1.34 8.88
C ASN A 279 0.76 2.26 7.67
N LYS A 280 -0.30 3.01 7.31
CA LYS A 280 -0.36 3.87 6.12
C LYS A 280 -0.06 3.10 4.83
N TYR A 281 -0.74 1.98 4.60
CA TYR A 281 -0.71 1.28 3.32
C TYR A 281 -2.07 1.33 2.60
N ALA A 282 -2.05 1.40 1.28
CA ALA A 282 -3.26 1.42 0.47
C ALA A 282 -3.13 0.51 -0.75
N TYR A 283 -4.18 -0.22 -1.10
CA TYR A 283 -4.33 -0.91 -2.37
C TYR A 283 -5.41 -0.22 -3.15
N VAL A 284 -5.07 0.45 -4.26
CA VAL A 284 -6.05 1.03 -5.18
C VAL A 284 -6.17 0.08 -6.38
N GLY A 285 -7.40 -0.25 -6.77
CA GLY A 285 -7.63 -1.15 -7.89
C GLY A 285 -8.90 -0.79 -8.66
N ALA A 286 -8.98 -1.30 -9.89
CA ALA A 286 -10.15 -1.12 -10.73
C ALA A 286 -10.81 -2.47 -11.09
N THR A 287 -12.15 -2.53 -11.13
CA THR A 287 -12.91 -3.73 -11.51
C THR A 287 -14.23 -3.38 -12.20
N ASN A 288 -14.82 -4.31 -12.93
CA ASN A 288 -16.21 -4.26 -13.40
C ASN A 288 -17.17 -5.04 -12.49
N ASP A 289 -16.65 -5.85 -11.56
CA ASP A 289 -17.43 -6.62 -10.59
C ASP A 289 -16.73 -6.58 -9.23
N MET A 290 -17.29 -5.80 -8.31
CA MET A 290 -16.74 -5.66 -6.97
C MET A 290 -16.96 -6.90 -6.09
N LYS A 291 -18.08 -7.62 -6.25
CA LYS A 291 -18.36 -8.79 -5.41
C LYS A 291 -17.36 -9.90 -5.70
N ARG A 292 -17.10 -10.17 -6.99
CA ARG A 292 -16.06 -11.11 -7.40
C ARG A 292 -14.67 -10.66 -6.94
N ARG A 293 -14.33 -9.38 -7.14
CA ARG A 293 -12.99 -8.88 -6.83
C ARG A 293 -12.70 -8.87 -5.32
N ASP A 294 -13.68 -8.53 -4.48
CA ASP A 294 -13.56 -8.62 -3.03
C ASP A 294 -13.41 -10.08 -2.56
N TRP A 295 -14.15 -11.01 -3.18
CA TRP A 295 -13.97 -12.44 -2.90
C TRP A 295 -12.54 -12.90 -3.25
N GLU A 296 -11.97 -12.45 -4.38
CA GLU A 296 -10.59 -12.76 -4.76
C GLU A 296 -9.59 -12.22 -3.74
N HIS A 297 -9.71 -10.95 -3.35
CA HIS A 297 -8.86 -10.32 -2.34
C HIS A 297 -8.90 -11.04 -0.98
N LYS A 298 -10.05 -11.64 -0.63
CA LYS A 298 -10.25 -12.33 0.65
C LYS A 298 -9.87 -13.81 0.64
N ASN A 299 -9.85 -14.47 -0.53
CA ASN A 299 -9.72 -15.93 -0.59
C ASN A 299 -8.53 -16.42 -1.44
N GLN A 300 -7.97 -15.60 -2.33
CA GLN A 300 -6.86 -16.03 -3.17
C GLN A 300 -5.50 -15.72 -2.53
N LYS A 301 -4.77 -16.78 -2.17
CA LYS A 301 -3.42 -16.68 -1.59
C LYS A 301 -2.41 -15.91 -2.43
N ASN A 302 -2.61 -15.85 -3.75
CA ASN A 302 -1.71 -15.17 -4.67
C ASN A 302 -1.98 -13.67 -4.82
N ASP A 303 -3.13 -13.18 -4.34
CA ASP A 303 -3.55 -11.79 -4.51
C ASP A 303 -2.72 -10.83 -3.61
N PRO A 304 -2.37 -9.62 -4.09
CA PRO A 304 -1.56 -8.66 -3.33
C PRO A 304 -2.18 -8.22 -2.00
N VAL A 305 -3.50 -8.02 -1.95
CA VAL A 305 -4.21 -7.62 -0.72
C VAL A 305 -4.18 -8.77 0.27
N TYR A 306 -4.45 -10.00 -0.19
CA TYR A 306 -4.38 -11.19 0.64
C TYR A 306 -2.98 -11.35 1.25
N LYS A 307 -1.93 -11.31 0.42
CA LYS A 307 -0.54 -11.46 0.88
C LYS A 307 -0.15 -10.42 1.93
N TYR A 308 -0.53 -9.16 1.71
CA TYR A 308 -0.18 -8.07 2.62
C TYR A 308 -0.84 -8.24 4.00
N PHE A 309 -2.17 -8.37 4.04
CA PHE A 309 -2.91 -8.41 5.30
C PHE A 309 -2.69 -9.73 6.04
N TYR A 310 -2.74 -10.86 5.34
CA TYR A 310 -2.54 -12.17 5.97
C TYR A 310 -1.09 -12.38 6.42
N GLY A 311 -0.11 -11.91 5.63
CA GLY A 311 1.32 -11.96 5.98
C GLY A 311 1.66 -11.15 7.23
N LYS A 312 0.89 -10.11 7.55
CA LYS A 312 1.02 -9.33 8.78
C LYS A 312 0.06 -9.77 9.91
N SER A 313 -0.68 -10.87 9.72
CA SER A 313 -1.73 -11.33 10.65
C SER A 313 -2.80 -10.27 10.95
N LEU A 314 -3.05 -9.37 9.99
CA LEU A 314 -4.07 -8.33 10.05
C LEU A 314 -5.35 -8.80 9.33
N LYS A 315 -6.51 -8.39 9.84
CA LYS A 315 -7.78 -8.64 9.14
C LYS A 315 -7.87 -7.72 7.93
N ILE A 316 -8.28 -8.28 6.78
CA ILE A 316 -8.53 -7.51 5.56
C ILE A 316 -9.69 -6.54 5.85
N PRO A 317 -9.48 -5.22 5.70
CA PRO A 317 -10.50 -4.21 5.94
C PRO A 317 -11.57 -4.23 4.85
N ALA A 318 -12.71 -3.58 5.09
CA ALA A 318 -13.69 -3.35 4.04
C ALA A 318 -13.11 -2.42 2.97
N TYR A 319 -13.36 -2.72 1.69
CA TYR A 319 -13.01 -1.82 0.59
C TYR A 319 -13.88 -0.58 0.63
N LYS A 320 -13.34 0.54 0.16
CA LYS A 320 -14.07 1.79 -0.09
C LYS A 320 -14.13 2.00 -1.60
N ILE A 321 -15.33 2.21 -2.15
CA ILE A 321 -15.50 2.59 -3.56
C ILE A 321 -15.13 4.08 -3.66
N LEU A 322 -14.22 4.42 -4.58
CA LEU A 322 -13.78 5.78 -4.84
C LEU A 322 -14.59 6.41 -5.98
N LEU A 323 -14.76 5.68 -7.08
CA LEU A 323 -15.46 6.13 -8.28
C LEU A 323 -16.22 4.95 -8.90
N ASP A 324 -17.39 5.21 -9.47
CA ASP A 324 -18.20 4.24 -10.22
C ASP A 324 -18.65 4.82 -11.57
N GLY A 325 -19.20 3.98 -12.46
CA GLY A 325 -19.75 4.44 -13.74
C GLY A 325 -18.74 4.84 -14.80
N LEU A 326 -17.47 4.44 -14.70
CA LEU A 326 -16.41 4.87 -15.61
C LEU A 326 -16.32 4.04 -16.88
N THR A 327 -15.96 4.66 -18.00
CA THR A 327 -15.56 3.95 -19.24
C THR A 327 -14.19 3.26 -19.09
N ILE A 328 -13.80 2.40 -20.04
CA ILE A 328 -12.52 1.66 -19.99
C ILE A 328 -11.30 2.60 -19.92
N VAL A 329 -11.34 3.70 -20.67
CA VAL A 329 -10.24 4.66 -20.75
C VAL A 329 -10.19 5.50 -19.47
N GLU A 330 -11.35 6.01 -19.03
CA GLU A 330 -11.46 6.75 -17.76
C GLU A 330 -11.04 5.90 -16.57
N ARG A 331 -11.42 4.62 -16.53
CA ARG A 331 -10.98 3.67 -15.51
C ARG A 331 -9.45 3.65 -15.38
N GLN A 332 -8.74 3.54 -16.50
CA GLN A 332 -7.27 3.45 -16.49
C GLN A 332 -6.62 4.75 -15.99
N ARG A 333 -7.19 5.89 -16.38
CA ARG A 333 -6.75 7.22 -15.93
C ARG A 333 -7.04 7.41 -14.44
N GLU A 334 -8.26 7.09 -14.00
CA GLU A 334 -8.71 7.29 -12.62
C GLU A 334 -8.01 6.33 -11.65
N GLU A 335 -7.76 5.07 -12.02
CA GLU A 335 -6.98 4.14 -11.19
C GLU A 335 -5.57 4.69 -10.91
N ARG A 336 -4.94 5.29 -11.93
CA ARG A 336 -3.64 5.95 -11.83
C ARG A 336 -3.71 7.19 -10.95
N VAL A 337 -4.67 8.09 -11.19
CA VAL A 337 -4.84 9.34 -10.43
C VAL A 337 -5.09 9.05 -8.96
N GLN A 338 -5.99 8.12 -8.64
CA GLN A 338 -6.28 7.74 -7.26
C GLN A 338 -5.07 7.07 -6.59
N SER A 339 -4.34 6.20 -7.30
CA SER A 339 -3.11 5.61 -6.77
C SER A 339 -2.06 6.69 -6.43
N LEU A 340 -1.86 7.68 -7.30
CA LEU A 340 -0.96 8.81 -7.06
C LEU A 340 -1.43 9.68 -5.89
N TYR A 341 -2.73 9.95 -5.78
CA TYR A 341 -3.30 10.72 -4.68
C TYR A 341 -3.01 10.06 -3.32
N TYR A 342 -3.25 8.75 -3.21
CA TYR A 342 -2.94 8.01 -1.98
C TYR A 342 -1.44 8.02 -1.65
N ARG A 343 -0.56 7.92 -2.65
CA ARG A 343 0.89 7.90 -2.46
C ARG A 343 1.49 9.27 -2.14
N ASP A 344 1.18 10.26 -2.96
CA ASP A 344 1.89 11.54 -3.00
C ASP A 344 1.22 12.60 -2.11
N VAL A 345 -0.11 12.58 -1.99
CA VAL A 345 -0.87 13.56 -1.20
C VAL A 345 -1.18 13.03 0.20
N LEU A 346 -1.61 11.77 0.31
CA LEU A 346 -1.97 11.16 1.59
C LEU A 346 -0.79 10.40 2.25
N HIS A 347 0.35 10.29 1.57
CA HIS A 347 1.57 9.64 2.03
C HIS A 347 1.40 8.16 2.44
N TYR A 348 0.55 7.41 1.73
CA TYR A 348 0.40 5.97 1.89
C TYR A 348 1.41 5.20 1.02
N THR A 349 1.91 4.08 1.53
CA THR A 349 2.68 3.12 0.74
C THR A 349 1.74 2.22 -0.04
N LEU A 350 1.86 2.18 -1.36
CA LEU A 350 0.96 1.37 -2.20
C LEU A 350 1.31 -0.12 -2.16
N ILE A 351 0.28 -0.96 -2.03
CA ILE A 351 0.37 -2.42 -2.07
C ILE A 351 0.44 -2.92 -3.53
N ASN A 352 -0.24 -2.24 -4.45
CA ASN A 352 -0.21 -2.51 -5.88
C ASN A 352 0.99 -1.83 -6.56
N ASN A 353 1.50 -2.43 -7.65
CA ASN A 353 2.55 -1.81 -8.44
C ASN A 353 1.96 -0.76 -9.39
N ILE A 354 2.21 0.52 -9.10
CA ILE A 354 1.66 1.65 -9.86
C ILE A 354 2.12 1.67 -11.33
N ASN A 355 3.25 1.02 -11.65
CA ASN A 355 3.77 0.94 -13.02
C ASN A 355 2.95 0.00 -13.92
N LEU A 356 2.02 -0.77 -13.33
CA LEU A 356 1.06 -1.62 -14.05
C LEU A 356 -0.31 -0.93 -14.24
N THR A 357 -0.44 0.36 -13.92
CA THR A 357 -1.68 1.15 -14.02
C THR A 357 -1.49 2.37 -14.92
N GLY A 358 -2.51 2.77 -15.70
CA GLY A 358 -2.49 3.93 -16.59
C GLY A 358 -3.10 3.66 -17.98
N GLU A 359 -3.37 4.73 -18.72
CA GLU A 359 -3.89 4.63 -20.11
C GLU A 359 -2.97 3.74 -20.97
N ASN A 360 -3.56 2.75 -21.63
CA ASN A 360 -2.87 1.74 -22.46
C ASN A 360 -1.86 0.85 -21.71
N VAL A 361 -2.01 0.70 -20.38
CA VAL A 361 -1.29 -0.28 -19.55
C VAL A 361 -2.31 -1.30 -19.02
N GLY A 362 -2.28 -2.52 -19.58
CA GLY A 362 -3.30 -3.52 -19.32
C GLY A 362 -3.01 -4.41 -18.10
N SER A 363 -3.93 -4.38 -17.13
CA SER A 363 -4.23 -5.49 -16.19
C SER A 363 -5.01 -6.65 -16.87
N VAL A 364 -5.27 -6.56 -18.18
CA VAL A 364 -6.00 -7.59 -18.93
C VAL A 364 -4.96 -8.55 -19.52
N GLY A 365 -4.83 -9.72 -18.90
CA GLY A 365 -3.92 -10.76 -19.36
C GLY A 365 -4.29 -11.29 -20.73
N SER A 366 -3.60 -10.83 -21.78
CA SER A 366 -2.91 -11.68 -22.76
C SER A 366 -2.32 -10.85 -23.91
N LEU A 367 -1.00 -10.90 -24.04
CA LEU A 367 -0.21 -10.88 -25.28
C LEU A 367 -0.35 -9.68 -26.24
N ILE A 368 0.41 -8.62 -25.95
CA ILE A 368 1.36 -8.04 -26.92
C ILE A 368 2.63 -7.69 -26.13
N LYS A 369 3.80 -8.26 -26.48
CA LYS A 369 5.08 -7.69 -26.04
C LYS A 369 5.19 -6.32 -26.70
N LYS A 370 4.69 -5.26 -26.04
CA LYS A 370 4.74 -3.87 -26.51
C LYS A 370 6.16 -3.47 -26.94
N TRP A 371 7.17 -4.02 -26.25
CA TRP A 371 8.58 -3.75 -26.47
C TRP A 371 9.29 -4.98 -27.05
N THR A 372 9.28 -5.11 -28.37
CA THR A 372 10.24 -5.93 -29.12
C THR A 372 11.57 -5.16 -29.25
N LYS A 373 12.70 -5.83 -29.48
CA LYS A 373 14.01 -5.14 -29.66
C LYS A 373 13.92 -4.04 -30.72
N LYS A 374 13.23 -4.31 -31.85
CA LYS A 374 12.97 -3.35 -32.93
C LYS A 374 12.09 -2.17 -32.48
N ALA A 375 11.02 -2.41 -31.73
CA ALA A 375 10.16 -1.35 -31.21
C ALA A 375 10.90 -0.46 -30.19
N VAL A 376 11.80 -1.04 -29.38
CA VAL A 376 12.66 -0.29 -28.45
C VAL A 376 13.64 0.60 -29.22
N LEU A 377 14.23 0.12 -30.32
CA LEU A 377 15.11 0.91 -31.19
C LEU A 377 14.37 2.12 -31.79
N CYS A 378 13.25 1.90 -32.47
CA CYS A 378 12.48 2.99 -33.09
C CYS A 378 11.94 4.00 -32.06
N GLU A 379 11.65 3.57 -30.84
CA GLU A 379 11.22 4.48 -29.78
C GLU A 379 12.40 5.26 -29.18
N ALA A 380 13.58 4.65 -29.03
CA ALA A 380 14.78 5.29 -28.51
C ALA A 380 15.34 6.37 -29.44
N GLU A 381 15.20 6.22 -30.76
CA GLU A 381 15.60 7.21 -31.79
C GLU A 381 14.92 8.57 -31.62
N LYS A 382 13.75 8.61 -30.97
CA LYS A 382 13.00 9.87 -30.72
C LYS A 382 13.67 10.76 -29.66
N TYR A 383 14.67 10.25 -28.94
CA TYR A 383 15.28 10.94 -27.81
C TYR A 383 16.77 11.15 -28.05
N LYS A 384 17.31 12.24 -27.49
CA LYS A 384 18.74 12.56 -27.62
C LYS A 384 19.57 12.06 -26.45
N THR A 385 18.95 11.90 -25.28
CA THR A 385 19.63 11.45 -24.06
C THR A 385 18.93 10.27 -23.38
N PRO A 386 19.66 9.41 -22.65
CA PRO A 386 19.06 8.34 -21.86
C PRO A 386 18.04 8.84 -20.83
N THR A 387 18.25 10.03 -20.27
CA THR A 387 17.36 10.62 -19.27
C THR A 387 16.04 11.03 -19.90
N GLU A 388 16.05 11.62 -21.10
CA GLU A 388 14.83 11.90 -21.85
C GLU A 388 14.09 10.61 -22.22
N PHE A 389 14.83 9.58 -22.64
CA PHE A 389 14.25 8.28 -22.95
C PHE A 389 13.60 7.63 -21.72
N PHE A 390 14.27 7.66 -20.56
CA PHE A 390 13.72 7.17 -19.29
C PHE A 390 12.49 7.96 -18.84
N THR A 391 12.56 9.30 -18.90
CA THR A 391 11.48 10.16 -18.37
C THR A 391 10.24 10.15 -19.25
N LYS A 392 10.42 10.11 -20.58
CA LYS A 392 9.31 10.16 -21.55
C LYS A 392 8.83 8.79 -22.00
N SER A 393 9.67 7.76 -21.95
CA SER A 393 9.33 6.39 -22.38
C SER A 393 9.93 5.32 -21.44
N ALA A 394 9.63 5.44 -20.14
CA ALA A 394 10.14 4.55 -19.09
C ALA A 394 9.96 3.05 -19.39
N GLY A 395 8.82 2.66 -19.99
CA GLY A 395 8.57 1.26 -20.34
C GLY A 395 9.49 0.72 -21.44
N ALA A 396 9.83 1.54 -22.44
CA ALA A 396 10.78 1.18 -23.49
C ALA A 396 12.20 1.12 -22.95
N TYR A 397 12.53 2.08 -22.07
CA TYR A 397 13.80 2.14 -21.35
C TYR A 397 14.04 0.90 -20.49
N ASP A 398 13.05 0.49 -19.69
CA ASP A 398 13.13 -0.71 -18.86
C ASP A 398 13.27 -1.99 -19.72
N ALA A 399 12.59 -2.03 -20.87
CA ALA A 399 12.76 -3.12 -21.84
C ALA A 399 14.16 -3.13 -22.47
N ALA A 400 14.73 -1.95 -22.78
CA ALA A 400 16.09 -1.81 -23.29
C ALA A 400 17.13 -2.35 -22.30
N ILE A 401 16.98 -2.04 -21.01
CA ILE A 401 17.82 -2.59 -19.93
C ILE A 401 17.67 -4.11 -19.87
N LYS A 402 16.43 -4.62 -19.88
CA LYS A 402 16.16 -6.06 -19.83
C LYS A 402 16.77 -6.83 -21.00
N TYR A 403 16.83 -6.21 -22.18
CA TYR A 403 17.46 -6.80 -23.37
C TYR A 403 18.96 -6.51 -23.49
N LYS A 404 19.56 -5.83 -22.51
CA LYS A 404 20.97 -5.40 -22.52
C LYS A 404 21.35 -4.52 -23.73
N MET A 405 20.39 -3.72 -24.21
CA MET A 405 20.54 -2.83 -25.36
C MET A 405 21.01 -1.43 -24.97
N MET A 406 21.05 -1.10 -23.68
CA MET A 406 21.58 0.18 -23.21
C MET A 406 23.11 0.13 -23.24
N ASN A 407 23.74 0.17 -24.41
CA ASN A 407 25.20 0.23 -24.56
C ASN A 407 25.61 1.13 -25.73
N ASN A 408 26.90 1.46 -25.81
CA ASN A 408 27.43 2.34 -26.86
C ASN A 408 27.26 1.73 -28.27
N GLU A 409 27.25 0.40 -28.38
CA GLU A 409 27.07 -0.30 -29.65
C GLU A 409 25.65 -0.12 -30.22
N THR A 410 24.63 -0.17 -29.35
CA THR A 410 23.23 -0.15 -29.77
C THR A 410 22.65 1.27 -29.80
N PHE A 411 23.08 2.15 -28.88
CA PHE A 411 22.63 3.55 -28.81
C PHE A 411 23.81 4.53 -28.72
N PRO A 412 24.71 4.61 -29.71
CA PRO A 412 25.92 5.42 -29.62
C PRO A 412 25.67 6.91 -29.33
N TRP A 413 24.56 7.47 -29.84
CA TRP A 413 24.22 8.88 -29.63
C TRP A 413 23.90 9.23 -28.17
N PHE A 414 23.44 8.26 -27.37
CA PHE A 414 23.13 8.44 -25.96
C PHE A 414 24.37 8.62 -25.07
N TYR A 415 25.52 8.06 -25.46
CA TYR A 415 26.71 7.96 -24.60
C TYR A 415 27.82 8.95 -24.97
N SER A 416 27.57 9.85 -25.91
CA SER A 416 28.55 10.86 -26.34
C SER A 416 29.01 11.81 -25.22
N LYS A 417 28.25 11.96 -24.11
CA LYS A 417 28.58 12.88 -23.01
C LYS A 417 28.30 12.40 -21.57
N ARG A 418 27.39 11.44 -21.33
CA ARG A 418 27.04 10.99 -19.95
C ARG A 418 26.35 9.63 -19.93
N MET A 419 26.61 8.83 -18.89
CA MET A 419 25.96 7.53 -18.69
C MET A 419 24.49 7.64 -18.21
N PRO A 420 23.63 6.65 -18.52
CA PRO A 420 22.20 6.64 -18.19
C PRO A 420 21.87 6.64 -16.69
N PRO A 421 20.65 7.09 -16.31
CA PRO A 421 20.14 6.91 -14.96
C PRO A 421 20.11 5.42 -14.57
N ARG A 422 20.60 5.09 -13.35
CA ARG A 422 20.74 3.72 -12.82
C ARG A 422 21.81 2.86 -13.49
N TRP A 423 22.57 3.38 -14.46
CA TRP A 423 23.70 2.66 -15.06
C TRP A 423 24.65 2.08 -14.01
N TRP A 424 25.06 2.93 -13.06
CA TRP A 424 25.95 2.57 -11.97
C TRP A 424 25.30 1.75 -10.84
N SER A 425 23.98 1.51 -10.89
CA SER A 425 23.33 0.64 -9.90
C SER A 425 23.51 -0.86 -10.18
N VAL A 426 24.05 -1.19 -11.36
CA VAL A 426 24.40 -2.54 -11.78
C VAL A 426 25.87 -2.77 -11.44
N LYS A 427 26.15 -3.86 -10.72
CA LYS A 427 27.48 -4.15 -10.16
C LYS A 427 28.53 -4.34 -11.25
N GLU A 428 28.17 -5.05 -12.30
CA GLU A 428 29.03 -5.40 -13.43
C GLU A 428 29.58 -4.14 -14.12
N HIS A 429 28.73 -3.13 -14.38
CA HIS A 429 29.14 -1.90 -15.03
C HIS A 429 30.14 -1.09 -14.18
N VAL A 430 29.93 -1.05 -12.85
CA VAL A 430 30.85 -0.37 -11.95
C VAL A 430 32.19 -1.09 -11.91
N PHE A 431 32.18 -2.42 -11.97
CA PHE A 431 33.39 -3.24 -11.93
C PHE A 431 34.21 -3.09 -13.22
N GLU A 432 33.56 -3.16 -14.38
CA GLU A 432 34.20 -2.92 -15.69
C GLU A 432 34.84 -1.54 -15.76
N GLU A 433 34.11 -0.51 -15.34
CA GLU A 433 34.63 0.87 -15.29
C GLU A 433 35.79 1.02 -14.31
N SER A 434 35.70 0.41 -13.12
CA SER A 434 36.73 0.53 -12.07
C SER A 434 38.08 -0.06 -12.47
N LYS A 435 38.10 -1.05 -13.39
CA LYS A 435 39.33 -1.67 -13.90
C LYS A 435 40.17 -0.72 -14.77
N ASN A 436 39.60 0.40 -15.22
CA ASN A 436 40.31 1.41 -16.00
C ASN A 436 41.22 2.31 -15.14
N TYR A 437 41.20 2.16 -13.80
CA TYR A 437 41.91 3.03 -12.86
C TYR A 437 42.85 2.20 -11.97
N LYS A 438 43.94 2.81 -11.49
CA LYS A 438 44.95 2.12 -10.66
C LYS A 438 44.72 2.30 -9.16
N SER A 439 44.19 3.45 -8.73
CA SER A 439 43.92 3.72 -7.32
C SER A 439 42.45 4.09 -7.05
N TRP A 440 42.02 3.86 -5.81
CA TRP A 440 40.68 4.19 -5.34
C TRP A 440 40.38 5.70 -5.46
N ASN A 441 41.41 6.54 -5.31
CA ASN A 441 41.30 7.98 -5.43
C ASN A 441 41.26 8.43 -6.90
N GLU A 442 42.03 7.78 -7.79
CA GLU A 442 41.94 8.02 -9.23
C GLU A 442 40.55 7.65 -9.78
N PHE A 443 39.99 6.53 -9.31
CA PHE A 443 38.63 6.10 -9.62
C PHE A 443 37.58 7.13 -9.16
N PHE A 444 37.76 7.71 -7.98
CA PHE A 444 36.90 8.78 -7.47
C PHE A 444 36.93 10.04 -8.35
N LEU A 445 38.13 10.49 -8.73
CA LEU A 445 38.30 11.73 -9.49
C LEU A 445 37.80 11.60 -10.94
N LYS A 446 38.11 10.49 -11.61
CA LYS A 446 37.79 10.29 -13.03
C LYS A 446 36.39 9.72 -13.25
N SER A 447 35.88 8.91 -12.33
CA SER A 447 34.54 8.30 -12.42
C SER A 447 33.75 8.39 -11.11
N PRO A 448 33.44 9.61 -10.63
CA PRO A 448 32.81 9.81 -9.31
C PRO A 448 31.46 9.11 -9.17
N ALA A 449 30.68 9.04 -10.25
CA ALA A 449 29.35 8.40 -10.21
C ALA A 449 29.42 6.88 -10.01
N ALA A 450 30.39 6.22 -10.65
CA ALA A 450 30.66 4.79 -10.47
C ALA A 450 31.21 4.53 -9.05
N HIS A 451 32.16 5.36 -8.62
CA HIS A 451 32.76 5.31 -7.28
C HIS A 451 31.72 5.44 -6.16
N PHE A 452 30.85 6.46 -6.21
CA PHE A 452 29.80 6.64 -5.21
C PHE A 452 28.83 5.46 -5.16
N SER A 453 28.56 4.83 -6.30
CA SER A 453 27.70 3.65 -6.34
C SER A 453 28.36 2.44 -5.68
N ALA A 454 29.65 2.22 -5.95
CA ALA A 454 30.45 1.19 -5.28
C ALA A 454 30.41 1.35 -3.75
N ARG A 455 30.57 2.58 -3.26
CA ARG A 455 30.49 2.89 -1.82
C ARG A 455 29.11 2.66 -1.24
N LYS A 456 28.07 3.16 -1.92
CA LYS A 456 26.68 3.03 -1.48
C LYS A 456 26.24 1.57 -1.32
N HIS A 457 26.71 0.71 -2.22
CA HIS A 457 26.37 -0.71 -2.24
C HIS A 457 27.40 -1.61 -1.54
N LYS A 458 28.44 -1.04 -0.92
CA LYS A 458 29.52 -1.74 -0.20
C LYS A 458 30.27 -2.76 -1.06
N TRP A 459 30.52 -2.44 -2.33
CA TRP A 459 31.31 -3.28 -3.24
C TRP A 459 32.82 -2.99 -3.16
N GLU A 460 33.23 -2.08 -2.27
CA GLU A 460 34.61 -1.62 -2.17
C GLU A 460 35.59 -2.75 -1.83
N ASP A 461 35.18 -3.69 -0.98
CA ASP A 461 36.04 -4.79 -0.52
C ASP A 461 36.28 -5.85 -1.60
N GLU A 462 35.43 -5.87 -2.64
CA GLU A 462 35.55 -6.80 -3.77
C GLU A 462 36.43 -6.25 -4.91
N MET A 463 36.72 -4.94 -4.90
CA MET A 463 37.52 -4.25 -5.91
C MET A 463 39.02 -4.29 -5.55
N THR A 464 39.56 -5.50 -5.43
CA THR A 464 40.93 -5.75 -4.93
C THR A 464 42.04 -5.22 -5.84
N TRP A 465 41.73 -4.81 -7.07
CA TRP A 465 42.68 -4.22 -8.03
C TRP A 465 42.92 -2.72 -7.84
N LEU A 466 42.15 -2.04 -6.99
CA LEU A 466 42.33 -0.60 -6.71
C LEU A 466 43.18 -0.38 -5.46
N LEU A 467 44.34 0.27 -5.61
CA LEU A 467 45.21 0.67 -4.50
C LEU A 467 44.51 1.71 -3.60
N ARG A 468 44.56 1.55 -2.27
CA ARG A 468 44.02 2.53 -1.31
C ARG A 468 45.14 3.43 -0.79
N ASP A 469 45.06 4.73 -1.08
CA ASP A 469 45.99 5.77 -0.61
C ASP A 469 45.71 6.16 0.86
N GLN A 470 45.65 5.21 1.80
CA GLN A 470 45.53 5.55 3.22
C GLN A 470 46.91 5.73 3.85
N VAL A 471 47.15 6.91 4.43
CA VAL A 471 48.30 7.15 5.30
C VAL A 471 48.25 6.21 6.52
N PRO A 472 49.39 5.74 7.04
CA PRO A 472 49.44 4.84 8.18
C PRO A 472 48.66 5.38 9.38
N GLN A 473 48.03 4.48 10.14
CA GLN A 473 47.30 4.83 11.35
C GLN A 473 48.26 5.43 12.38
N GLY A 474 48.08 6.70 12.74
CA GLY A 474 49.06 7.44 13.57
C GLY A 474 49.64 8.70 12.90
N TYR A 475 49.51 8.83 11.57
CA TYR A 475 50.24 9.84 10.80
C TYR A 475 49.92 11.30 11.19
N TRP A 476 48.65 11.61 11.47
CA TRP A 476 48.20 12.97 11.83
C TRP A 476 48.28 13.26 13.34
N GLN A 477 48.67 12.28 14.15
CA GLN A 477 48.96 12.48 15.58
C GLN A 477 50.37 13.06 15.81
N ASN A 478 51.17 13.27 14.76
CA ASN A 478 52.46 13.97 14.84
C ASN A 478 52.27 15.46 14.47
N GLU A 479 52.74 16.35 15.34
CA GLU A 479 52.70 17.80 15.16
C GLU A 479 53.44 18.27 13.90
N GLU A 480 54.62 17.70 13.60
CA GLU A 480 55.46 18.11 12.46
C GLU A 480 54.76 17.87 11.12
N ASN A 481 54.11 16.71 10.98
CA ASN A 481 53.35 16.35 9.78
C ASN A 481 52.16 17.31 9.55
N VAL A 482 51.52 17.76 10.63
CA VAL A 482 50.40 18.71 10.57
C VAL A 482 50.90 20.12 10.18
N ILE A 483 52.03 20.55 10.71
CA ILE A 483 52.65 21.85 10.36
C ILE A 483 53.10 21.85 8.91
N GLU A 484 53.77 20.80 8.43
CA GLU A 484 54.22 20.69 7.05
C GLU A 484 53.06 20.72 6.05
N GLU A 485 51.99 19.96 6.34
CA GLU A 485 50.79 19.95 5.50
C GLU A 485 50.07 21.31 5.51
N SER A 486 50.07 22.02 6.65
CA SER A 486 49.42 23.32 6.80
C SER A 486 50.01 24.42 5.91
N LYS A 487 51.27 24.29 5.48
CA LYS A 487 51.95 25.23 4.56
C LYS A 487 51.29 25.31 3.18
N LYS A 488 50.51 24.29 2.80
CA LYS A 488 49.77 24.24 1.53
C LYS A 488 48.54 25.16 1.50
N TYR A 489 48.15 25.74 2.64
CA TYR A 489 46.91 26.49 2.78
C TYR A 489 47.15 27.89 3.36
N SER A 490 46.38 28.87 2.87
CA SER A 490 46.54 30.29 3.23
C SER A 490 45.47 30.81 4.20
N THR A 491 44.34 30.10 4.36
CA THR A 491 43.26 30.49 5.28
C THR A 491 42.77 29.30 6.09
N ARG A 492 42.20 29.56 7.28
CA ARG A 492 41.67 28.49 8.15
C ARG A 492 40.59 27.67 7.43
N THR A 493 39.80 28.32 6.59
CA THR A 493 38.77 27.67 5.78
C THR A 493 39.35 26.77 4.69
N ASP A 494 40.46 27.17 4.07
CA ASP A 494 41.10 26.36 3.02
C ASP A 494 41.81 25.16 3.65
N PHE A 495 42.43 25.35 4.82
CA PHE A 495 43.03 24.26 5.59
C PHE A 495 41.99 23.21 6.03
N PHE A 496 40.85 23.65 6.57
CA PHE A 496 39.75 22.75 6.96
C PHE A 496 39.21 21.92 5.79
N LYS A 497 39.09 22.54 4.60
CA LYS A 497 38.57 21.87 3.40
C LYS A 497 39.59 20.93 2.77
N GLY A 498 40.88 21.29 2.83
CA GLY A 498 41.95 20.52 2.20
C GLY A 498 42.40 19.31 3.02
N CYS A 499 42.57 19.47 4.33
CA CYS A 499 42.96 18.37 5.21
C CYS A 499 42.27 18.47 6.57
N HIS A 500 41.06 17.91 6.64
CA HIS A 500 40.21 17.97 7.83
C HIS A 500 40.87 17.30 9.06
N ALA A 501 41.58 16.18 8.87
CA ALA A 501 42.26 15.47 9.95
C ALA A 501 43.40 16.28 10.57
N ALA A 502 44.22 16.94 9.75
CA ALA A 502 45.29 17.82 10.21
C ALA A 502 44.72 19.09 10.88
N TYR A 503 43.66 19.67 10.31
CA TYR A 503 42.97 20.82 10.91
C TYR A 503 42.41 20.50 12.30
N ASP A 504 41.74 19.36 12.46
CA ASP A 504 41.15 18.96 13.74
C ASP A 504 42.21 18.75 14.82
N TYR A 505 43.37 18.19 14.45
CA TYR A 505 44.50 18.05 15.37
C TYR A 505 45.08 19.42 15.76
N ALA A 506 45.27 20.32 14.78
CA ALA A 506 45.73 21.69 15.02
C ALA A 506 44.78 22.49 15.91
N ALA A 507 43.46 22.34 15.72
CA ALA A 507 42.43 22.99 16.52
C ALA A 507 42.40 22.47 17.97
N LYS A 508 42.51 21.15 18.16
CA LYS A 508 42.48 20.52 19.49
C LYS A 508 43.73 20.82 20.33
N ASN A 509 44.89 20.90 19.69
CA ASN A 509 46.18 21.16 20.36
C ASN A 509 46.63 22.63 20.28
N ASN A 510 45.75 23.52 19.80
CA ASN A 510 45.99 24.96 19.70
C ASN A 510 47.28 25.34 18.94
N LEU A 511 47.58 24.65 17.83
CA LEU A 511 48.82 24.83 17.05
C LEU A 511 48.83 26.09 16.16
N TRP A 512 47.86 27.00 16.34
CA TRP A 512 47.69 28.17 15.48
C TRP A 512 48.85 29.17 15.56
N GLU A 513 49.47 29.30 16.73
CA GLU A 513 50.65 30.15 16.91
C GLU A 513 51.85 29.69 16.07
N LYS A 514 51.96 28.37 15.85
CA LYS A 514 53.00 27.76 15.03
C LYS A 514 52.69 27.79 13.52
N MET A 515 51.52 28.31 13.13
CA MET A 515 51.05 28.40 11.73
C MET A 515 50.65 29.84 11.34
N PRO A 516 51.55 30.82 11.44
CA PRO A 516 51.23 32.25 11.26
C PRO A 516 50.77 32.63 9.83
N TRP A 517 51.02 31.79 8.83
CA TRP A 517 50.61 32.03 7.43
C TRP A 517 49.10 31.79 7.18
N ILE A 518 48.37 31.20 8.12
CA ILE A 518 46.94 30.90 7.98
C ILE A 518 46.07 32.08 8.46
N LYS A 519 45.53 32.86 7.52
CA LYS A 519 44.72 34.07 7.79
C LYS A 519 43.25 33.77 8.18
N THR A 520 42.63 34.63 8.98
CA THR A 520 41.19 34.60 9.34
C THR A 520 40.39 35.64 8.53
N LYS A 521 39.18 35.28 8.07
CA LYS A 521 38.29 36.14 7.24
C LYS A 521 37.09 36.76 7.99
N VAL A 522 36.98 36.57 9.30
CA VAL A 522 35.75 36.93 10.06
C VAL A 522 35.77 38.43 10.41
N LYS A 523 34.69 39.15 10.09
CA LYS A 523 34.48 40.54 10.55
C LYS A 523 34.28 40.57 12.06
N GLU A 524 34.90 41.52 12.75
CA GLU A 524 34.91 41.61 14.22
C GLU A 524 33.51 41.74 14.85
N HIS A 525 33.37 41.25 16.09
CA HIS A 525 32.12 41.31 16.85
C HIS A 525 31.68 42.77 17.05
N GLY A 526 30.46 43.11 16.62
CA GLY A 526 29.91 44.48 16.73
C GLY A 526 29.86 45.27 15.43
N TYR A 527 30.29 44.69 14.29
CA TYR A 527 30.28 45.38 12.99
C TYR A 527 28.92 45.91 12.51
N TRP A 528 27.81 45.24 12.89
CA TRP A 528 26.46 45.61 12.48
C TRP A 528 25.75 46.46 13.53
N THR A 529 25.69 47.77 13.30
CA THR A 529 24.87 48.73 14.05
C THR A 529 23.51 48.96 13.36
N LYS A 530 22.57 49.64 14.02
CA LYS A 530 21.25 49.95 13.43
C LYS A 530 21.42 50.75 12.13
N GLU A 531 22.26 51.77 12.16
CA GLU A 531 22.54 52.69 11.04
C GLU A 531 23.09 51.93 9.83
N ARG A 532 24.05 51.03 10.04
CA ARG A 532 24.64 50.21 8.97
C ARG A 532 23.65 49.21 8.38
N VAL A 533 22.71 48.71 9.17
CA VAL A 533 21.64 47.83 8.67
C VAL A 533 20.64 48.61 7.83
N PHE A 534 20.40 49.88 8.14
CA PHE A 534 19.56 50.77 7.32
C PHE A 534 20.26 51.19 6.03
N GLU A 535 21.53 51.57 6.07
CA GLU A 535 22.33 51.87 4.86
C GLU A 535 22.40 50.67 3.92
N GLU A 536 22.64 49.46 4.45
CA GLU A 536 22.67 48.24 3.65
C GLU A 536 21.27 47.86 3.14
N GLY A 537 20.23 48.07 3.96
CA GLY A 537 18.83 47.85 3.60
C GLY A 537 18.35 48.77 2.49
N GLY A 538 18.75 50.03 2.50
CA GLY A 538 18.39 51.04 1.50
C GLY A 538 18.91 50.76 0.07
N LYS A 539 19.79 49.77 -0.10
CA LYS A 539 20.24 49.29 -1.42
C LYS A 539 19.21 48.43 -2.14
N TYR A 540 18.16 48.01 -1.45
CA TYR A 540 17.17 47.06 -1.95
C TYR A 540 15.79 47.69 -1.99
N SER A 541 15.01 47.34 -3.02
CA SER A 541 13.68 47.93 -3.23
C SER A 541 12.58 47.14 -2.52
N THR A 542 12.82 45.86 -2.25
CA THR A 542 11.83 44.98 -1.61
C THR A 542 12.43 44.15 -0.48
N LYS A 543 11.57 43.76 0.47
CA LYS A 543 11.95 42.91 1.61
C LYS A 543 12.63 41.59 1.18
N MET A 544 12.18 41.02 0.06
CA MET A 544 12.73 39.78 -0.48
C MET A 544 14.10 39.95 -1.14
N GLU A 545 14.35 41.08 -1.78
CA GLU A 545 15.67 41.42 -2.30
C GLU A 545 16.67 41.65 -1.17
N PHE A 546 16.27 42.39 -0.13
CA PHE A 546 17.12 42.59 1.05
C PHE A 546 17.51 41.28 1.73
N LYS A 547 16.55 40.35 1.87
CA LYS A 547 16.81 39.02 2.43
C LYS A 547 17.82 38.20 1.61
N ARG A 548 17.83 38.34 0.28
CA ARG A 548 18.72 37.58 -0.60
C ARG A 548 20.10 38.23 -0.73
N GLY A 549 20.15 39.57 -0.79
CA GLY A 549 21.39 40.32 -0.97
C GLY A 549 22.21 40.50 0.31
N ALA A 550 21.55 40.71 1.45
CA ALA A 550 22.20 40.96 2.74
C ALA A 550 21.54 40.16 3.88
N PRO A 551 21.65 38.82 3.89
CA PRO A 551 20.91 37.95 4.80
C PRO A 551 21.23 38.20 6.29
N THR A 552 22.49 38.55 6.60
CA THR A 552 22.94 38.84 7.97
C THR A 552 22.35 40.14 8.50
N ALA A 553 22.32 41.20 7.68
CA ALA A 553 21.70 42.48 8.02
C ALA A 553 20.17 42.35 8.14
N TYR A 554 19.53 41.64 7.20
CA TYR A 554 18.10 41.36 7.21
C TYR A 554 17.66 40.60 8.49
N SER A 555 18.45 39.60 8.91
CA SER A 555 18.18 38.83 10.13
C SER A 555 18.23 39.71 11.37
N LEU A 556 19.23 40.60 11.46
CA LEU A 556 19.35 41.56 12.56
C LEU A 556 18.18 42.56 12.57
N ALA A 557 17.82 43.09 11.41
CA ALA A 557 16.68 44.00 11.24
C ALA A 557 15.35 43.37 11.68
N THR A 558 15.17 42.07 11.37
CA THR A 558 13.97 41.32 11.78
C THR A 558 13.98 41.01 13.27
N LYS A 559 15.13 40.62 13.84
CA LYS A 559 15.27 40.26 15.25
C LYS A 559 15.02 41.46 16.17
N ASN A 560 15.44 42.66 15.75
CA ASN A 560 15.31 43.89 16.53
C ASN A 560 14.10 44.76 16.11
N ASN A 561 13.18 44.23 15.28
CA ASN A 561 11.99 44.93 14.75
C ASN A 561 12.25 46.21 13.94
N TRP A 562 13.50 46.50 13.55
CA TRP A 562 13.86 47.63 12.71
C TRP A 562 13.26 47.58 11.30
N ILE A 563 12.83 46.40 10.86
CA ILE A 563 12.26 46.21 9.53
C ILE A 563 10.93 46.94 9.31
N ASN A 564 10.20 47.28 10.39
CA ASN A 564 8.96 48.05 10.32
C ASN A 564 9.19 49.56 10.17
N GLU A 565 10.39 50.04 10.52
CA GLU A 565 10.80 51.44 10.38
C GLU A 565 11.29 51.77 8.95
N MET A 566 11.38 50.75 8.08
CA MET A 566 11.77 50.90 6.68
C MET A 566 10.50 51.04 5.82
N GLU A 567 10.09 52.27 5.51
CA GLU A 567 8.80 52.57 4.84
C GLU A 567 8.63 51.88 3.48
N TRP A 568 9.71 51.68 2.72
CA TRP A 568 9.70 50.94 1.45
C TRP A 568 9.41 49.44 1.61
N ALA A 569 9.45 48.91 2.84
CA ALA A 569 9.15 47.52 3.16
C ALA A 569 7.66 47.27 3.52
N ALA A 570 6.79 48.28 3.35
CA ALA A 570 5.34 48.14 3.57
C ALA A 570 4.76 46.97 2.74
N SER A 571 3.99 46.11 3.40
CA SER A 571 3.53 44.84 2.83
C SER A 571 2.15 44.98 2.19
N ASP A 572 1.98 44.47 0.96
CA ASP A 572 0.67 44.26 0.31
C ASP A 572 -0.22 43.20 1.02
N ALA A 573 0.28 42.57 2.08
CA ALA A 573 -0.45 41.54 2.81
C ALA A 573 -1.55 42.17 3.69
N LYS A 574 -2.80 41.76 3.47
CA LYS A 574 -3.92 42.15 4.33
C LYS A 574 -3.64 41.75 5.79
N PRO A 575 -3.95 42.62 6.77
CA PRO A 575 -3.61 42.39 8.16
C PRO A 575 -4.32 41.15 8.72
N GLN A 576 -3.72 40.56 9.75
CA GLN A 576 -4.26 39.40 10.43
C GLN A 576 -5.66 39.73 10.98
N GLY A 577 -6.67 38.94 10.59
CA GLY A 577 -8.07 39.16 10.96
C GLY A 577 -8.92 39.94 9.97
N PHE A 578 -8.35 40.43 8.86
CA PHE A 578 -9.11 41.14 7.81
C PHE A 578 -10.34 40.35 7.30
N TRP A 579 -10.19 39.02 7.18
CA TRP A 579 -11.26 38.11 6.73
C TRP A 579 -12.18 37.62 7.85
N GLN A 580 -11.93 37.98 9.11
CA GLN A 580 -12.83 37.70 10.24
C GLN A 580 -13.98 38.71 10.32
N ASN A 581 -13.91 39.81 9.55
CA ASN A 581 -15.00 40.77 9.43
C ASN A 581 -15.97 40.34 8.30
N LYS A 582 -17.24 40.13 8.66
CA LYS A 582 -18.31 39.73 7.74
C LYS A 582 -18.51 40.69 6.57
N GLN A 583 -18.43 42.01 6.80
CA GLN A 583 -18.64 43.01 5.74
C GLN A 583 -17.55 42.92 4.67
N ASN A 584 -16.28 42.74 5.08
CA ASN A 584 -15.15 42.59 4.15
C ASN A 584 -15.30 41.34 3.28
N VAL A 585 -15.73 40.23 3.87
CA VAL A 585 -15.95 38.97 3.15
C VAL A 585 -17.14 39.07 2.18
N ILE A 586 -18.23 39.75 2.58
CA ILE A 586 -19.38 40.00 1.69
C ILE A 586 -18.98 40.90 0.52
N ALA A 587 -18.33 42.02 0.78
CA ALA A 587 -17.86 42.94 -0.26
C ALA A 587 -16.94 42.24 -1.27
N GLU A 588 -16.01 41.40 -0.80
CA GLU A 588 -15.13 40.63 -1.68
C GLU A 588 -15.89 39.57 -2.48
N SER A 589 -16.90 38.94 -1.88
CA SER A 589 -17.69 37.89 -2.56
C SER A 589 -18.57 38.42 -3.70
N HIS A 590 -18.87 39.72 -3.76
CA HIS A 590 -19.59 40.35 -4.88
C HIS A 590 -18.77 40.39 -6.17
N LYS A 591 -17.46 40.16 -6.11
CA LYS A 591 -16.59 40.07 -7.30
C LYS A 591 -16.77 38.77 -8.09
N TYR A 592 -17.49 37.80 -7.54
CA TYR A 592 -17.60 36.46 -8.10
C TYR A 592 -19.06 36.09 -8.38
N SER A 593 -19.29 35.30 -9.42
CA SER A 593 -20.64 34.92 -9.86
C SER A 593 -21.08 33.53 -9.35
N SER A 594 -20.11 32.71 -8.92
CA SER A 594 -20.35 31.36 -8.41
C SER A 594 -19.57 31.08 -7.13
N ARG A 595 -20.07 30.14 -6.31
CA ARG A 595 -19.35 29.70 -5.10
C ARG A 595 -17.99 29.06 -5.45
N SER A 596 -17.87 28.45 -6.62
CA SER A 596 -16.61 27.88 -7.11
C SER A 596 -15.60 28.97 -7.46
N GLU A 597 -16.02 30.02 -8.16
CA GLU A 597 -15.16 31.16 -8.46
C GLU A 597 -14.70 31.87 -7.19
N PHE A 598 -15.60 32.09 -6.23
CA PHE A 598 -15.26 32.70 -4.94
C PHE A 598 -14.23 31.85 -4.17
N ARG A 599 -14.38 30.52 -4.20
CA ARG A 599 -13.45 29.58 -3.57
C ARG A 599 -12.03 29.67 -4.11
N TRP A 600 -11.88 29.81 -5.43
CA TRP A 600 -10.57 29.82 -6.08
C TRP A 600 -9.96 31.22 -6.19
N GLY A 601 -10.80 32.25 -6.31
CA GLY A 601 -10.36 33.63 -6.40
C GLY A 601 -9.82 34.17 -5.08
N THR A 602 -10.57 34.02 -3.99
CA THR A 602 -10.12 34.44 -2.65
C THR A 602 -10.39 33.35 -1.61
N PRO A 603 -9.52 32.32 -1.54
CA PRO A 603 -9.74 31.15 -0.69
C PRO A 603 -9.91 31.47 0.81
N SER A 604 -9.17 32.47 1.31
CA SER A 604 -9.22 32.90 2.71
C SER A 604 -10.57 33.51 3.09
N ALA A 605 -11.14 34.35 2.22
CA ALA A 605 -12.45 34.95 2.40
C ALA A 605 -13.56 33.88 2.29
N TYR A 606 -13.48 32.99 1.30
CA TYR A 606 -14.42 31.88 1.12
C TYR A 606 -14.44 30.95 2.33
N ARG A 607 -13.27 30.62 2.89
CA ARG A 607 -13.16 29.77 4.07
C ARG A 607 -13.77 30.43 5.30
N SER A 608 -13.51 31.72 5.52
CA SER A 608 -14.15 32.47 6.61
C SER A 608 -15.68 32.51 6.47
N ALA A 609 -16.20 32.66 5.23
CA ALA A 609 -17.63 32.59 4.96
C ALA A 609 -18.25 31.22 5.28
N ILE A 610 -17.51 30.12 5.06
CA ILE A 610 -17.95 28.76 5.38
C ILE A 610 -17.92 28.52 6.89
N ASP A 611 -16.81 28.82 7.54
CA ASP A 611 -16.57 28.53 8.96
C ASP A 611 -17.55 29.30 9.87
N ASN A 612 -17.97 30.50 9.45
CA ASN A 612 -18.96 31.33 10.16
C ASN A 612 -20.40 31.24 9.62
N GLY A 613 -20.65 30.40 8.60
CA GLY A 613 -21.98 30.21 8.02
C GLY A 613 -22.51 31.35 7.14
N TRP A 614 -21.76 32.43 6.93
CA TRP A 614 -22.17 33.58 6.09
C TRP A 614 -22.33 33.23 4.61
N ILE A 615 -21.73 32.12 4.17
CA ILE A 615 -21.82 31.68 2.78
C ILE A 615 -23.28 31.47 2.35
N ASP A 616 -24.19 31.08 3.26
CA ASP A 616 -25.60 30.83 2.93
C ASP A 616 -26.40 32.12 2.72
N GLU A 617 -25.94 33.24 3.27
CA GLU A 617 -26.51 34.58 3.05
C GLU A 617 -26.14 35.15 1.67
N MET A 618 -25.06 34.64 1.05
CA MET A 618 -24.57 35.06 -0.28
C MET A 618 -25.37 34.42 -1.41
N LYS A 619 -26.64 34.83 -1.56
CA LYS A 619 -27.61 34.25 -2.50
C LYS A 619 -27.24 34.45 -3.98
N TRP A 620 -26.41 35.45 -4.30
CA TRP A 620 -25.95 35.73 -5.67
C TRP A 620 -24.93 34.73 -6.20
N LEU A 621 -24.26 33.96 -5.32
CA LEU A 621 -23.27 32.97 -5.74
C LEU A 621 -23.96 31.68 -6.20
N LYS A 622 -23.98 31.45 -7.52
CA LYS A 622 -24.53 30.23 -8.14
C LYS A 622 -23.88 28.96 -7.57
N ARG A 623 -24.69 27.94 -7.30
CA ARG A 623 -24.25 26.61 -6.83
C ARG A 623 -24.03 25.69 -8.04
N PRO A 624 -22.93 24.92 -8.12
CA PRO A 624 -22.71 23.95 -9.19
C PRO A 624 -23.78 22.84 -9.19
N GLN A 625 -24.33 22.50 -10.36
CA GLN A 625 -25.39 21.49 -10.56
C GLN A 625 -25.02 20.09 -10.02
N ASN A 626 -23.72 19.77 -9.91
CA ASN A 626 -23.20 18.43 -9.60
C ASN A 626 -23.29 18.01 -8.11
N TYR A 627 -23.85 18.83 -7.21
CA TYR A 627 -24.00 18.47 -5.80
C TYR A 627 -25.22 17.56 -5.52
N ASN A 628 -26.16 17.42 -6.47
CA ASN A 628 -27.48 16.82 -6.25
C ASN A 628 -27.61 15.32 -6.59
N LEU A 629 -26.57 14.65 -7.11
CA LEU A 629 -26.70 13.26 -7.59
C LEU A 629 -26.75 12.19 -6.48
N LYS A 630 -26.22 12.47 -5.28
CA LYS A 630 -26.19 11.47 -4.20
C LYS A 630 -27.56 11.28 -3.50
N TRP A 631 -28.33 12.35 -3.36
CA TRP A 631 -29.60 12.37 -2.61
C TRP A 631 -30.73 12.90 -3.49
N THR A 632 -31.12 12.11 -4.48
CA THR A 632 -32.38 12.31 -5.23
C THR A 632 -33.58 12.03 -4.32
N ARG A 633 -34.78 12.50 -4.71
CA ARG A 633 -36.01 12.23 -3.96
C ARG A 633 -36.23 10.73 -3.78
N GLU A 634 -36.09 9.92 -4.84
CA GLU A 634 -36.23 8.46 -4.70
C GLU A 634 -35.21 7.86 -3.72
N ASN A 635 -33.93 8.24 -3.80
CA ASN A 635 -32.89 7.69 -2.95
C ASN A 635 -33.10 8.04 -1.47
N VAL A 636 -33.57 9.25 -1.19
CA VAL A 636 -33.89 9.71 0.16
C VAL A 636 -35.10 8.96 0.72
N PHE A 637 -36.10 8.65 -0.10
CA PHE A 637 -37.25 7.83 0.30
C PHE A 637 -36.86 6.37 0.58
N ILE A 638 -36.09 5.75 -0.33
CA ILE A 638 -35.57 4.38 -0.15
C ILE A 638 -34.74 4.28 1.13
N GLU A 639 -33.85 5.24 1.38
CA GLU A 639 -33.02 5.25 2.58
C GLU A 639 -33.85 5.44 3.85
N SER A 640 -34.87 6.29 3.80
CA SER A 640 -35.73 6.56 4.96
C SER A 640 -36.62 5.37 5.38
N HIS A 641 -36.89 4.41 4.49
CA HIS A 641 -37.59 3.16 4.83
C HIS A 641 -36.77 2.19 5.70
N LYS A 642 -35.46 2.44 5.87
CA LYS A 642 -34.60 1.62 6.74
C LYS A 642 -34.73 1.98 8.22
N TYR A 643 -35.53 2.99 8.55
CA TYR A 643 -35.65 3.53 9.90
C TYR A 643 -37.11 3.57 10.33
N ASP A 644 -37.35 3.29 11.61
CA ASP A 644 -38.71 3.18 12.15
C ASP A 644 -39.25 4.51 12.72
N SER A 645 -38.39 5.53 12.86
CA SER A 645 -38.78 6.85 13.37
C SER A 645 -37.92 7.96 12.80
N ARG A 646 -38.44 9.20 12.80
CA ARG A 646 -37.66 10.39 12.41
C ARG A 646 -36.37 10.54 13.22
N GLY A 647 -36.40 10.19 14.50
CA GLY A 647 -35.22 10.20 15.37
C GLY A 647 -34.16 9.18 14.96
N ALA A 648 -34.58 7.96 14.61
CA ALA A 648 -33.70 6.93 14.09
C ALA A 648 -33.12 7.32 12.72
N PHE A 649 -33.94 7.90 11.82
CA PHE A 649 -33.48 8.38 10.52
C PHE A 649 -32.46 9.51 10.64
N LYS A 650 -32.68 10.49 11.54
CA LYS A 650 -31.74 11.58 11.82
C LYS A 650 -30.40 11.09 12.35
N LYS A 651 -30.40 10.07 13.21
CA LYS A 651 -29.17 9.49 13.78
C LYS A 651 -28.45 8.56 12.80
N GLY A 652 -29.19 7.77 12.04
CA GLY A 652 -28.64 6.76 11.12
C GLY A 652 -28.13 7.32 9.81
N CYS A 653 -28.83 8.28 9.21
CA CYS A 653 -28.38 8.97 8.00
C CYS A 653 -28.67 10.49 8.06
N PRO A 654 -27.85 11.25 8.81
CA PRO A 654 -28.06 12.69 9.01
C PRO A 654 -28.12 13.50 7.72
N SER A 655 -27.36 13.07 6.70
CA SER A 655 -27.28 13.76 5.41
C SER A 655 -28.56 13.63 4.57
N ALA A 656 -29.16 12.43 4.49
CA ALA A 656 -30.44 12.22 3.81
C ALA A 656 -31.60 12.88 4.58
N TYR A 657 -31.60 12.77 5.92
CA TYR A 657 -32.56 13.47 6.78
C TYR A 657 -32.56 14.98 6.55
N ARG A 658 -31.36 15.60 6.44
CA ARG A 658 -31.24 17.03 6.18
C ARG A 658 -31.79 17.41 4.81
N VAL A 659 -31.53 16.61 3.77
CA VAL A 659 -32.07 16.86 2.42
C VAL A 659 -33.60 16.72 2.42
N ALA A 660 -34.15 15.70 3.08
CA ALA A 660 -35.59 15.52 3.23
C ALA A 660 -36.24 16.70 3.98
N ASN A 661 -35.58 17.22 5.01
CA ASN A 661 -36.08 18.33 5.81
C ASN A 661 -36.04 19.67 5.05
N VAL A 662 -34.95 19.94 4.33
CA VAL A 662 -34.77 21.17 3.54
C VAL A 662 -35.74 21.24 2.37
N ASN A 663 -36.06 20.11 1.74
CA ASN A 663 -37.01 20.04 0.61
C ASN A 663 -38.46 19.76 1.03
N GLY A 664 -38.77 19.71 2.34
CA GLY A 664 -40.13 19.47 2.84
C GLY A 664 -40.65 18.04 2.71
N TRP A 665 -39.88 17.09 2.18
CA TRP A 665 -40.27 15.69 1.95
C TRP A 665 -40.57 14.91 3.23
N MET A 666 -40.12 15.41 4.39
CA MET A 666 -40.38 14.76 5.68
C MET A 666 -41.87 14.58 6.00
N VAL A 667 -42.75 15.41 5.43
CA VAL A 667 -44.21 15.34 5.61
C VAL A 667 -44.80 14.09 4.93
N GLU A 668 -44.25 13.73 3.78
CA GLU A 668 -44.69 12.58 2.97
C GLU A 668 -44.19 11.23 3.51
N MET A 669 -43.19 11.23 4.38
CA MET A 669 -42.63 10.02 5.01
C MET A 669 -43.45 9.53 6.20
N ILE A 670 -44.71 9.15 5.95
CA ILE A 670 -45.72 8.87 6.99
C ILE A 670 -45.31 7.69 7.89
N TRP A 671 -44.53 6.73 7.39
CA TRP A 671 -44.04 5.59 8.19
C TRP A 671 -43.08 5.99 9.32
N LEU A 672 -42.46 7.17 9.23
CA LEU A 672 -41.60 7.70 10.30
C LEU A 672 -42.38 8.41 11.42
N ASN A 673 -43.71 8.52 11.29
CA ASN A 673 -44.61 9.23 12.22
C ASN A 673 -45.24 8.35 13.31
N ILE A 674 -44.79 7.10 13.46
CA ILE A 674 -45.33 6.23 14.50
C ILE A 674 -44.86 6.76 15.86
N LYS A 675 -45.74 7.51 16.53
CA LYS A 675 -45.66 7.73 17.97
C LYS A 675 -45.80 6.36 18.63
N ASN A 676 -44.81 5.97 19.42
CA ASN A 676 -44.87 4.83 20.32
C ASN A 676 -46.26 4.78 20.99
N LYS A 677 -47.10 3.82 20.60
CA LYS A 677 -48.12 3.30 21.51
C LYS A 677 -47.34 2.47 22.53
N LYS A 678 -47.62 2.78 23.80
CA LYS A 678 -46.99 2.31 25.03
C LYS A 678 -46.45 0.89 24.99
#